data_AF-A0A2N2N4U9-F1
#
_entry.id   AF-A0A2N2N4U9-F1
#
_cell.length_a   1.000
_cell.length_b   1.000
_cell.length_c   1.000
_cell.angle_alpha   90.00
_cell.angle_beta   90.00
_cell.angle_gamma   90.00
#
_symmetry.space_group_name_H-M   'P 1'
#
loop_
_entity.id
_entity.type
_entity.pdbx_description
1 polymer ?
#
loop_
_entity_poly.entity_id
_entity_poly.type
_entity_poly.pdbx_seq_one_letter_code
_entity_poly.pdbx_strand_id
1 'polypeptide(L)'
;MKREMITIDANEAVASVAYRLAEVVAIYPITPSSNMGEHADAWAAAGKKNLWGTVPSVMEMQSEGGAAGAVHGALQTGSLTTTFTASQGLLLMIPNMFKIAGELIPTVFHVAARTVASHALSIYGDHSDVMSARQTGFAFLASDSVQTAQDNALIANAASLESRVPFCHFFDGFRTSHEVNKIEKVDDDQIREMINEDLVTDLRARAMTPERPSVRGTAQNPDVFFQAREAGNTFYLKTPAFVQKAMDQFAKVSGRQYHLFDYTGPADATEVIIIMGSGAEVAEETAKFLNKQGQKVGVVNVRLYRPFSVTDFIKTLPASVKTLAVLDRTKEPGSIGEPLYQDVVTAVNEAMESGETAFKVLPRIIGGRYGLSSKEFTPAMVKGILDEMVKDSPKNHFTIGINDDVTHTSLPYDECFSIASEKTVRCVFFGLGSDGTVGANKNSIKIIGEDTPNDAQGFFYYDSKKSGSVTISHLRFGPDAIRAPYLIEYGDANFVACHQFSFLEWLDMLKYAANGATFLLNSVYDKEEVWDKLPKEVQQDIITKKLKFYMVNANEVASKTGMGGRVNTIMQTAFFAISGILPREEAISQIKKSIKKTYGNRGDAVVKQNFDAVDHTLANLFEIKVPDSATNKITRRPPVPAEAPEFVVDVLGPIIAFKGDQLPVSAFPVDGVFPTGTTKWEKRNLALEIPVWESDLCIQCGKCAFVCPHAVIREKVYDPALLKDAPSTFKSMDAKFKELPGTKFTIQVSPEDCTGCSLCVENCPAKDKNNPLRKAINMAPQIPLREEESKNWEFFLSIPAPDPDLYQPTSVKNSQLIEPLFEFSGACAGCGETPYIKLASQLFGDHMIIANATGCTSIYGGNLPTTPWAINNQGRGPAWANSLFEDNAEFGLGMRLTLDKQNEFAQEMLTAMGAELGDSFVAEILNADQSTGKGIREQRTRVEALKAKLEKSKNKSAKMLISVADALVKKSVWIMGGDGWA
;
A
#
# COMPACT_ATOMS: atom_id res chain seq x y z
N MET A 1 34.49 -20.82 8.83
CA MET A 1 34.49 -19.34 8.62
C MET A 1 33.60 -18.68 9.67
N LYS A 2 33.90 -17.44 10.05
CA LYS A 2 33.05 -16.65 10.95
C LYS A 2 31.87 -16.11 10.13
N ARG A 3 30.64 -16.54 10.46
CA ARG A 3 29.41 -16.18 9.74
C ARG A 3 29.10 -14.70 9.95
N GLU A 4 28.91 -13.94 8.87
CA GLU A 4 28.58 -12.51 8.90
C GLU A 4 27.07 -12.34 9.08
N MET A 5 26.65 -11.72 10.18
CA MET A 5 25.26 -11.35 10.41
C MET A 5 25.02 -9.92 9.93
N ILE A 6 23.95 -9.72 9.17
CA ILE A 6 23.55 -8.40 8.64
C ILE A 6 22.07 -8.17 8.92
N THR A 7 21.63 -6.91 8.92
CA THR A 7 20.23 -6.56 9.17
C THR A 7 19.63 -5.77 8.01
N ILE A 8 18.90 -6.46 7.15
CA ILE A 8 18.36 -5.97 5.87
C ILE A 8 16.97 -6.56 5.60
N ASP A 9 16.27 -6.04 4.59
CA ASP A 9 15.02 -6.63 4.10
C ASP A 9 15.26 -7.66 2.99
N ALA A 10 14.21 -8.43 2.62
CA ALA A 10 14.35 -9.46 1.61
C ALA A 10 14.61 -8.90 0.20
N ASN A 11 14.09 -7.70 -0.11
CA ASN A 11 14.40 -7.06 -1.39
C ASN A 11 15.91 -6.82 -1.53
N GLU A 12 16.57 -6.23 -0.53
CA GLU A 12 18.03 -6.04 -0.57
C GLU A 12 18.79 -7.39 -0.59
N ALA A 13 18.34 -8.36 0.21
CA ALA A 13 19.00 -9.67 0.31
C ALA A 13 18.93 -10.47 -1.00
N VAL A 14 17.77 -10.51 -1.64
CA VAL A 14 17.55 -11.20 -2.92
C VAL A 14 18.26 -10.48 -4.05
N ALA A 15 18.15 -9.15 -4.14
CA ALA A 15 18.86 -8.36 -5.15
C ALA A 15 20.37 -8.59 -5.06
N SER A 16 20.93 -8.68 -3.85
CA SER A 16 22.36 -8.93 -3.63
C SER A 16 22.84 -10.24 -4.25
N VAL A 17 22.06 -11.33 -4.11
CA VAL A 17 22.38 -12.62 -4.73
C VAL A 17 22.15 -12.56 -6.24
N ALA A 18 21.00 -12.05 -6.69
CA ALA A 18 20.64 -11.96 -8.10
C ALA A 18 21.66 -11.12 -8.91
N TYR A 19 22.07 -9.97 -8.38
CA TYR A 19 23.06 -9.08 -9.00
C TYR A 19 24.42 -9.77 -9.16
N ARG A 20 24.87 -10.49 -8.14
CA ARG A 20 26.15 -11.22 -8.18
C ARG A 20 26.13 -12.38 -9.18
N LEU A 21 24.96 -12.89 -9.55
CA LEU A 21 24.75 -14.00 -10.49
C LEU A 21 24.30 -13.57 -11.89
N ALA A 22 24.12 -12.29 -12.14
CA ALA A 22 23.64 -11.77 -13.42
C ALA A 22 24.75 -11.05 -14.21
N GLU A 23 24.61 -11.08 -15.53
CA GLU A 23 25.33 -10.23 -16.48
C GLU A 23 24.40 -9.12 -17.00
N VAL A 24 23.10 -9.42 -17.13
CA VAL A 24 22.05 -8.47 -17.53
C VAL A 24 20.90 -8.52 -16.51
N VAL A 25 20.35 -7.36 -16.17
CA VAL A 25 19.20 -7.19 -15.30
C VAL A 25 18.21 -6.27 -16.00
N ALA A 26 17.15 -6.82 -16.59
CA ALA A 26 16.12 -6.02 -17.25
C ALA A 26 14.96 -5.78 -16.29
N ILE A 27 14.58 -4.53 -16.06
CA ILE A 27 13.66 -4.14 -14.97
C ILE A 27 12.54 -3.22 -15.44
N TYR A 28 11.49 -3.16 -14.64
CA TYR A 28 10.48 -2.10 -14.63
C TYR A 28 9.97 -1.92 -13.19
N PRO A 29 9.77 -0.69 -12.69
CA PRO A 29 9.42 -0.47 -11.30
C PRO A 29 7.94 -0.78 -11.01
N ILE A 30 7.70 -1.72 -10.09
CA ILE A 30 6.38 -2.00 -9.54
C ILE A 30 6.48 -2.35 -8.05
N THR A 31 5.71 -1.66 -7.20
CA THR A 31 5.66 -1.97 -5.76
C THR A 31 5.10 -3.39 -5.55
N PRO A 32 5.63 -4.22 -4.64
CA PRO A 32 6.77 -3.99 -3.73
C PRO A 32 8.13 -4.50 -4.23
N SER A 33 8.30 -4.81 -5.52
CA SER A 33 9.57 -5.33 -6.06
C SER A 33 10.57 -4.26 -6.50
N SER A 34 10.16 -2.99 -6.65
CA SER A 34 11.01 -1.89 -7.15
C SER A 34 12.38 -1.78 -6.46
N ASN A 35 12.44 -1.92 -5.13
CA ASN A 35 13.69 -1.80 -4.38
C ASN A 35 14.77 -2.77 -4.88
N MET A 36 14.40 -3.95 -5.38
CA MET A 36 15.38 -4.89 -5.93
C MET A 36 16.07 -4.32 -7.18
N GLY A 37 15.30 -3.71 -8.08
CA GLY A 37 15.82 -3.03 -9.26
C GLY A 37 16.66 -1.79 -8.91
N GLU A 38 16.19 -0.98 -7.96
CA GLU A 38 16.91 0.20 -7.46
C GLU A 38 18.26 -0.15 -6.82
N HIS A 39 18.32 -1.24 -6.03
CA HIS A 39 19.58 -1.72 -5.47
C HIS A 39 20.53 -2.21 -6.55
N ALA A 40 20.05 -2.97 -7.53
CA ALA A 40 20.85 -3.43 -8.65
C ALA A 40 21.43 -2.23 -9.45
N ASP A 41 20.60 -1.24 -9.79
CA ASP A 41 21.03 -0.03 -10.51
C ASP A 41 22.07 0.77 -9.71
N ALA A 42 21.82 1.01 -8.42
CA ALA A 42 22.74 1.73 -7.56
C ALA A 42 24.10 1.02 -7.41
N TRP A 43 24.11 -0.31 -7.40
CA TRP A 43 25.35 -1.09 -7.36
C TRP A 43 26.09 -1.07 -8.70
N ALA A 44 25.38 -1.12 -9.83
CA ALA A 44 25.97 -0.98 -11.16
C ALA A 44 26.61 0.41 -11.34
N ALA A 45 25.89 1.47 -10.98
CA ALA A 45 26.40 2.85 -11.00
C ALA A 45 27.63 3.04 -10.09
N ALA A 46 27.70 2.33 -8.97
CA ALA A 46 28.86 2.31 -8.08
C ALA A 46 30.02 1.42 -8.57
N GLY A 47 29.89 0.77 -9.73
CA GLY A 47 30.91 -0.12 -10.30
C GLY A 47 31.10 -1.42 -9.52
N LYS A 48 30.11 -1.86 -8.72
CA LYS A 48 30.18 -3.14 -8.03
C LYS A 48 30.16 -4.28 -9.03
N LYS A 49 31.10 -5.21 -8.89
CA LYS A 49 31.24 -6.35 -9.79
C LYS A 49 30.37 -7.52 -9.34
N ASN A 50 29.95 -8.34 -10.29
CA ASN A 50 29.36 -9.65 -10.07
C ASN A 50 30.43 -10.71 -9.73
N LEU A 51 30.02 -11.97 -9.59
CA LEU A 51 30.89 -13.08 -9.23
C LEU A 51 32.11 -13.24 -10.16
N TRP A 52 31.93 -12.93 -11.45
CA TRP A 52 32.94 -13.06 -12.50
C TRP A 52 33.73 -11.78 -12.77
N GLY A 53 33.60 -10.76 -11.93
CA GLY A 53 34.43 -9.56 -11.98
C GLY A 53 34.01 -8.52 -13.03
N THR A 54 32.83 -8.65 -13.63
CA THR A 54 32.23 -7.63 -14.52
C THR A 54 31.09 -6.89 -13.81
N VAL A 55 30.71 -5.71 -14.30
CA VAL A 55 29.57 -4.96 -13.78
C VAL A 55 28.32 -5.37 -14.56
N PRO A 56 27.26 -5.89 -13.93
CA PRO A 56 25.99 -6.18 -14.58
C PRO A 56 25.40 -4.96 -15.30
N SER A 57 24.81 -5.20 -16.47
CA SER A 57 24.05 -4.18 -17.20
C SER A 57 22.61 -4.15 -16.69
N VAL A 58 22.24 -3.08 -15.99
CA VAL A 58 20.87 -2.83 -15.56
C VAL A 58 20.16 -1.98 -16.61
N MET A 59 19.00 -2.41 -17.09
CA MET A 59 18.24 -1.74 -18.14
C MET A 59 16.76 -1.63 -17.77
N GLU A 60 16.28 -0.41 -17.62
CA GLU A 60 14.85 -0.12 -17.46
C GLU A 60 14.15 -0.14 -18.82
N MET A 61 13.03 -0.85 -18.91
CA MET A 61 12.20 -0.94 -20.12
C MET A 61 10.97 -0.03 -20.02
N GLN A 62 10.13 0.01 -21.05
CA GLN A 62 8.89 0.81 -21.04
C GLN A 62 7.74 0.16 -20.27
N SER A 63 7.81 -1.15 -20.02
CA SER A 63 6.88 -1.94 -19.22
C SER A 63 7.49 -3.29 -18.86
N GLU A 64 6.85 -4.05 -17.96
CA GLU A 64 7.26 -5.43 -17.63
C GLU A 64 7.16 -6.37 -18.83
N GLY A 65 6.21 -6.14 -19.76
CA GLY A 65 6.15 -6.89 -21.01
C GLY A 65 7.39 -6.67 -21.87
N GLY A 66 7.90 -5.42 -21.90
CA GLY A 66 9.18 -5.07 -22.51
C GLY A 66 10.37 -5.69 -21.78
N ALA A 67 10.38 -5.63 -20.45
CA ALA A 67 11.42 -6.27 -19.61
C ALA A 67 11.49 -7.78 -19.85
N ALA A 68 10.36 -8.48 -19.88
CA ALA A 68 10.34 -9.92 -20.16
C ALA A 68 10.85 -10.26 -21.56
N GLY A 69 10.54 -9.43 -22.56
CA GLY A 69 11.09 -9.56 -23.91
C GLY A 69 12.61 -9.33 -23.95
N ALA A 70 13.11 -8.33 -23.23
CA ALA A 70 14.55 -8.06 -23.11
C ALA A 70 15.28 -9.20 -22.38
N VAL A 71 14.70 -9.75 -21.30
CA VAL A 71 15.23 -10.95 -20.62
C VAL A 71 15.33 -12.11 -21.60
N HIS A 72 14.23 -12.42 -22.30
CA HIS A 72 14.21 -13.49 -23.29
C HIS A 72 15.28 -13.29 -24.38
N GLY A 73 15.43 -12.09 -24.92
CA GLY A 73 16.47 -11.77 -25.91
C GLY A 73 17.89 -11.98 -25.38
N ALA A 74 18.20 -11.46 -24.19
CA ALA A 74 19.52 -11.59 -23.57
C ALA A 74 19.89 -13.06 -23.30
N LEU A 75 18.92 -13.84 -22.81
CA LEU A 75 19.03 -15.28 -22.60
C LEU A 75 19.29 -16.05 -23.91
N GLN A 76 18.61 -15.69 -25.00
CA GLN A 76 18.84 -16.28 -26.33
C GLN A 76 20.27 -16.07 -26.82
N THR A 77 20.88 -14.94 -26.46
CA THR A 77 22.28 -14.61 -26.79
C THR A 77 23.28 -15.05 -25.74
N GLY A 78 22.87 -15.86 -24.76
CA GLY A 78 23.76 -16.56 -23.83
C GLY A 78 24.19 -15.78 -22.59
N SER A 79 23.52 -14.68 -22.26
CA SER A 79 23.78 -13.88 -21.06
C SER A 79 23.01 -14.44 -19.86
N LEU A 80 23.66 -14.56 -18.70
CA LEU A 80 22.95 -14.79 -17.44
C LEU A 80 22.09 -13.58 -17.10
N THR A 81 20.78 -13.79 -17.08
CA THR A 81 19.82 -12.68 -17.03
C THR A 81 18.74 -12.94 -15.98
N THR A 82 18.37 -11.89 -15.24
CA THR A 82 17.30 -11.91 -14.22
C THR A 82 16.40 -10.66 -14.34
N THR A 83 15.29 -10.67 -13.62
CA THR A 83 14.35 -9.55 -13.49
C THR A 83 13.64 -9.58 -12.14
N PHE A 84 13.01 -8.46 -11.78
CA PHE A 84 12.26 -8.25 -10.55
C PHE A 84 10.86 -7.75 -10.91
N THR A 85 9.80 -8.37 -10.40
CA THR A 85 8.42 -7.96 -10.71
C THR A 85 7.41 -8.38 -9.62
N ALA A 86 6.14 -8.00 -9.79
CA ALA A 86 5.02 -8.35 -8.92
C ALA A 86 3.68 -8.08 -9.64
N SER A 87 2.57 -8.69 -9.19
CA SER A 87 1.20 -8.31 -9.56
C SER A 87 0.97 -8.17 -11.07
N GLN A 88 0.42 -7.02 -11.51
CA GLN A 88 0.17 -6.68 -12.91
C GLN A 88 1.42 -6.85 -13.77
N GLY A 89 2.59 -6.50 -13.24
CA GLY A 89 3.85 -6.65 -13.93
C GLY A 89 4.14 -8.10 -14.30
N LEU A 90 3.94 -9.04 -13.38
CA LEU A 90 4.10 -10.47 -13.67
C LEU A 90 3.10 -10.94 -14.74
N LEU A 91 1.86 -10.44 -14.73
CA LEU A 91 0.87 -10.77 -15.76
C LEU A 91 1.34 -10.35 -17.15
N LEU A 92 1.96 -9.18 -17.29
CA LEU A 92 2.54 -8.70 -18.54
C LEU A 92 3.75 -9.55 -19.00
N MET A 93 4.42 -10.25 -18.08
CA MET A 93 5.53 -11.16 -18.40
C MET A 93 5.08 -12.55 -18.86
N ILE A 94 3.85 -12.99 -18.54
CA ILE A 94 3.34 -14.34 -18.83
C ILE A 94 3.59 -14.80 -20.29
N PRO A 95 3.34 -13.99 -21.34
CA PRO A 95 3.59 -14.42 -22.72
C PRO A 95 5.04 -14.83 -22.98
N ASN A 96 6.01 -14.09 -22.43
CA ASN A 96 7.43 -14.43 -22.56
C ASN A 96 7.85 -15.56 -21.62
N MET A 97 7.20 -15.74 -20.46
CA MET A 97 7.45 -16.90 -19.60
C MET A 97 7.18 -18.22 -20.34
N PHE A 98 6.10 -18.32 -21.11
CA PHE A 98 5.86 -19.50 -21.95
C PHE A 98 6.98 -19.77 -22.95
N LYS A 99 7.55 -18.71 -23.54
CA LYS A 99 8.66 -18.82 -24.51
C LYS A 99 9.95 -19.28 -23.84
N ILE A 100 10.35 -18.61 -22.76
CA ILE A 100 11.57 -18.92 -22.01
C ILE A 100 11.53 -20.38 -21.49
N ALA A 101 10.40 -20.81 -20.93
CA ALA A 101 10.22 -22.18 -20.45
C ALA A 101 10.16 -23.22 -21.58
N GLY A 102 9.47 -22.90 -22.68
CA GLY A 102 9.37 -23.76 -23.85
C GLY A 102 10.72 -23.99 -24.55
N GLU A 103 11.64 -23.05 -24.42
CA GLU A 103 12.99 -23.11 -25.01
C GLU A 103 14.05 -23.65 -24.02
N LEU A 104 13.63 -23.99 -22.79
CA LEU A 104 14.48 -24.58 -21.74
C LEU A 104 15.76 -23.76 -21.53
N ILE A 105 15.57 -22.47 -21.24
CA ILE A 105 16.66 -21.53 -20.97
C ILE A 105 16.66 -21.17 -19.48
N PRO A 106 17.77 -21.42 -18.75
CA PRO A 106 17.87 -21.14 -17.33
C PRO A 106 17.82 -19.63 -17.05
N THR A 107 16.99 -19.24 -16.09
CA THR A 107 16.87 -17.88 -15.56
C THR A 107 16.05 -17.94 -14.27
N VAL A 108 16.14 -16.88 -13.46
CA VAL A 108 15.30 -16.72 -12.28
C VAL A 108 14.62 -15.36 -12.30
N PHE A 109 13.30 -15.37 -12.21
CA PHE A 109 12.47 -14.19 -11.97
C PHE A 109 12.21 -14.10 -10.47
N HIS A 110 12.49 -12.94 -9.89
CA HIS A 110 12.32 -12.70 -8.47
C HIS A 110 11.06 -11.88 -8.23
N VAL A 111 10.08 -12.47 -7.55
CA VAL A 111 8.73 -11.92 -7.43
C VAL A 111 8.39 -11.64 -5.97
N ALA A 112 8.16 -10.36 -5.65
CA ALA A 112 7.57 -9.97 -4.37
C ALA A 112 6.03 -10.09 -4.50
N ALA A 113 5.50 -11.29 -4.28
CA ALA A 113 4.13 -11.71 -4.64
C ALA A 113 3.08 -10.75 -4.09
N ARG A 114 2.22 -10.23 -4.97
CA ARG A 114 1.29 -9.12 -4.71
C ARG A 114 -0.08 -9.38 -5.35
N THR A 115 -1.12 -8.90 -4.67
CA THR A 115 -2.51 -8.91 -5.14
C THR A 115 -2.67 -8.38 -6.56
N VAL A 116 -3.36 -9.13 -7.41
CA VAL A 116 -3.85 -8.69 -8.72
C VAL A 116 -5.08 -7.79 -8.56
N ALA A 117 -5.08 -6.64 -9.22
CA ALA A 117 -6.19 -5.71 -9.25
C ALA A 117 -7.46 -6.39 -9.81
N SER A 118 -8.56 -6.31 -9.06
CA SER A 118 -9.85 -6.94 -9.39
C SER A 118 -11.00 -5.95 -9.23
N HIS A 119 -11.72 -5.99 -8.10
CA HIS A 119 -12.69 -4.96 -7.71
C HIS A 119 -12.00 -3.66 -7.26
N ALA A 120 -10.73 -3.77 -6.84
CA ALA A 120 -9.88 -2.67 -6.44
C ALA A 120 -8.40 -3.03 -6.69
N LEU A 121 -7.56 -2.00 -6.79
CA LEU A 121 -6.10 -2.14 -6.74
C LEU A 121 -5.67 -2.42 -5.30
N SER A 122 -4.71 -3.33 -5.11
CA SER A 122 -3.93 -3.40 -3.88
C SER A 122 -2.44 -3.50 -4.19
N ILE A 123 -1.64 -2.81 -3.39
CA ILE A 123 -0.17 -2.92 -3.43
C ILE A 123 0.35 -4.07 -2.54
N TYR A 124 -0.51 -4.64 -1.71
CA TYR A 124 -0.14 -5.56 -0.65
C TYR A 124 -0.01 -7.01 -1.14
N GLY A 125 0.62 -7.84 -0.31
CA GLY A 125 1.05 -9.19 -0.66
C GLY A 125 -0.03 -10.26 -0.55
N ASP A 126 -0.19 -11.02 -1.63
CA ASP A 126 -0.80 -12.35 -1.67
C ASP A 126 -0.25 -13.11 -2.90
N HIS A 127 -0.72 -14.32 -3.18
CA HIS A 127 -0.20 -15.18 -4.24
C HIS A 127 -1.01 -15.13 -5.55
N SER A 128 -1.96 -14.20 -5.72
CA SER A 128 -2.81 -14.17 -6.91
C SER A 128 -2.04 -13.98 -8.22
N ASP A 129 -0.92 -13.27 -8.19
CA ASP A 129 -0.04 -13.06 -9.34
C ASP A 129 0.73 -14.33 -9.73
N VAL A 130 1.44 -14.95 -8.79
CA VAL A 130 2.21 -16.18 -9.03
C VAL A 130 1.29 -17.34 -9.41
N MET A 131 0.08 -17.40 -8.84
CA MET A 131 -0.91 -18.42 -9.18
C MET A 131 -1.49 -18.21 -10.59
N SER A 132 -1.52 -16.98 -11.10
CA SER A 132 -1.90 -16.66 -12.48
C SER A 132 -0.85 -17.09 -13.50
N ALA A 133 0.40 -17.32 -13.08
CA ALA A 133 1.52 -17.73 -13.92
C ALA A 133 1.88 -19.23 -13.80
N ARG A 134 1.20 -20.01 -12.95
CA ARG A 134 1.58 -21.40 -12.60
C ARG A 134 1.66 -22.37 -13.78
N GLN A 135 0.94 -22.08 -14.87
CA GLN A 135 0.84 -22.90 -16.09
C GLN A 135 1.92 -22.58 -17.14
N THR A 136 2.76 -21.56 -16.91
CA THR A 136 3.75 -21.09 -17.90
C THR A 136 4.85 -22.10 -18.22
N GLY A 137 5.08 -23.08 -17.33
CA GLY A 137 6.23 -23.98 -17.37
C GLY A 137 7.44 -23.47 -16.58
N PHE A 138 7.31 -22.36 -15.85
CA PHE A 138 8.32 -22.02 -14.84
C PHE A 138 8.23 -22.98 -13.65
N ALA A 139 9.37 -23.25 -13.01
CA ALA A 139 9.39 -23.79 -11.66
C ALA A 139 9.03 -22.68 -10.67
N PHE A 140 8.31 -23.00 -9.59
CA PHE A 140 7.88 -22.02 -8.59
C PHE A 140 8.46 -22.40 -7.23
N LEU A 141 9.35 -21.57 -6.71
CA LEU A 141 10.06 -21.77 -5.45
C LEU A 141 9.70 -20.64 -4.47
N ALA A 142 9.05 -21.00 -3.38
CA ALA A 142 8.54 -20.09 -2.37
C ALA A 142 9.50 -19.92 -1.18
N SER A 143 9.56 -18.71 -0.65
CA SER A 143 10.32 -18.37 0.55
C SER A 143 9.41 -17.81 1.63
N ASP A 144 9.59 -18.26 2.87
CA ASP A 144 8.76 -17.92 4.03
C ASP A 144 9.33 -16.80 4.90
N SER A 145 10.62 -16.50 4.77
CA SER A 145 11.32 -15.50 5.59
C SER A 145 12.34 -14.72 4.76
N VAL A 146 12.89 -13.64 5.33
CA VAL A 146 13.99 -12.87 4.71
C VAL A 146 15.23 -13.75 4.47
N GLN A 147 15.57 -14.61 5.44
CA GLN A 147 16.70 -15.54 5.31
C GLN A 147 16.46 -16.53 4.17
N THR A 148 15.29 -17.18 4.16
CA THR A 148 14.94 -18.16 3.12
C THR A 148 14.87 -17.50 1.74
N ALA A 149 14.41 -16.24 1.65
CA ALA A 149 14.38 -15.50 0.39
C ALA A 149 15.79 -15.31 -0.19
N GLN A 150 16.76 -14.91 0.64
CA GLN A 150 18.17 -14.83 0.22
C GLN A 150 18.70 -16.20 -0.24
N ASP A 151 18.44 -17.23 0.54
CA ASP A 151 18.99 -18.57 0.32
C ASP A 151 18.40 -19.22 -0.95
N ASN A 152 17.08 -19.12 -1.12
CA ASN A 152 16.37 -19.60 -2.30
C ASN A 152 16.71 -18.83 -3.57
N ALA A 153 17.13 -17.56 -3.48
CA ALA A 153 17.66 -16.86 -4.64
C ALA A 153 18.90 -17.57 -5.21
N LEU A 154 19.78 -18.11 -4.36
CA LEU A 154 20.95 -18.88 -4.80
C LEU A 154 20.56 -20.30 -5.25
N ILE A 155 19.72 -20.98 -4.46
CA ILE A 155 19.26 -22.35 -4.78
C ILE A 155 18.52 -22.37 -6.12
N ALA A 156 17.63 -21.40 -6.39
CA ALA A 156 16.91 -21.31 -7.65
C ALA A 156 17.85 -21.13 -8.85
N ASN A 157 18.90 -20.32 -8.72
CA ASN A 157 19.87 -20.13 -9.80
C ASN A 157 20.67 -21.42 -10.08
N ALA A 158 21.16 -22.08 -9.03
CA ALA A 158 21.87 -23.35 -9.16
C ALA A 158 20.99 -24.44 -9.79
N ALA A 159 19.75 -24.59 -9.29
CA ALA A 159 18.79 -25.57 -9.82
C ALA A 159 18.33 -25.24 -11.24
N SER A 160 18.16 -23.95 -11.59
CA SER A 160 17.79 -23.53 -12.94
C SER A 160 18.89 -23.89 -13.94
N LEU A 161 20.16 -23.59 -13.64
CA LEU A 161 21.29 -23.95 -14.50
C LEU A 161 21.36 -25.45 -14.76
N GLU A 162 21.16 -26.29 -13.73
CA GLU A 162 21.24 -27.75 -13.86
C GLU A 162 20.03 -28.36 -14.57
N SER A 163 18.81 -27.89 -14.24
CA SER A 163 17.56 -28.40 -14.84
C SER A 163 17.25 -27.81 -16.21
N ARG A 164 17.84 -26.66 -16.56
CA ARG A 164 17.45 -25.78 -17.68
C ARG A 164 16.02 -25.24 -17.62
N VAL A 165 15.27 -25.52 -16.55
CA VAL A 165 13.93 -24.98 -16.34
C VAL A 165 14.08 -23.60 -15.70
N PRO A 166 13.40 -22.55 -16.21
CA PRO A 166 13.43 -21.24 -15.57
C PRO A 166 12.61 -21.23 -14.26
N PHE A 167 13.00 -20.39 -13.31
CA PHE A 167 12.38 -20.34 -11.98
C PHE A 167 11.70 -19.00 -11.73
N CYS A 168 10.51 -19.05 -11.12
CA CYS A 168 9.89 -17.97 -10.38
C CYS A 168 10.21 -18.19 -8.91
N HIS A 169 11.21 -17.47 -8.39
CA HIS A 169 11.49 -17.41 -6.96
C HIS A 169 10.63 -16.30 -6.36
N PHE A 170 9.74 -16.64 -5.43
CA PHE A 170 8.82 -15.66 -4.87
C PHE A 170 8.74 -15.71 -3.35
N PHE A 171 8.37 -14.56 -2.78
CA PHE A 171 8.19 -14.31 -1.36
C PHE A 171 7.13 -13.23 -1.17
N ASP A 172 6.53 -13.17 0.01
CA ASP A 172 5.32 -12.39 0.20
C ASP A 172 5.59 -10.88 0.16
N GLY A 173 4.87 -10.18 -0.71
CA GLY A 173 4.91 -8.72 -0.86
C GLY A 173 4.58 -8.03 0.46
N PHE A 174 5.32 -6.98 0.78
CA PHE A 174 5.44 -6.36 2.11
C PHE A 174 5.88 -7.30 3.24
N ARG A 175 5.10 -8.34 3.54
CA ARG A 175 5.25 -9.20 4.72
C ARG A 175 6.63 -9.86 4.84
N THR A 176 7.26 -10.17 3.70
CA THR A 176 8.66 -10.65 3.64
C THR A 176 9.54 -9.64 2.91
N SER A 177 9.09 -9.10 1.76
CA SER A 177 9.90 -8.17 0.94
C SER A 177 10.39 -6.92 1.67
N HIS A 178 9.63 -6.43 2.65
CA HIS A 178 9.90 -5.19 3.40
C HIS A 178 10.08 -5.41 4.91
N GLU A 179 9.99 -6.66 5.37
CA GLU A 179 10.37 -6.99 6.75
C GLU A 179 11.89 -6.91 6.85
N VAL A 180 12.39 -6.21 7.86
CA VAL A 180 13.82 -6.10 8.14
C VAL A 180 14.15 -7.13 9.22
N ASN A 181 15.05 -8.06 8.91
CA ASN A 181 15.48 -9.10 9.84
C ASN A 181 17.00 -9.13 9.94
N LYS A 182 17.51 -9.58 11.08
CA LYS A 182 18.90 -10.01 11.18
C LYS A 182 19.03 -11.40 10.55
N ILE A 183 19.86 -11.51 9.52
CA ILE A 183 20.08 -12.74 8.75
C ILE A 183 21.57 -13.08 8.67
N GLU A 184 21.86 -14.34 8.41
CA GLU A 184 23.19 -14.79 7.98
C GLU A 184 23.36 -14.51 6.49
N LYS A 185 24.35 -13.68 6.15
CA LYS A 185 24.63 -13.29 4.77
C LYS A 185 25.20 -14.44 3.96
N VAL A 186 24.78 -14.56 2.70
CA VAL A 186 25.42 -15.42 1.70
C VAL A 186 26.67 -14.73 1.13
N ASP A 187 27.85 -15.29 1.41
CA ASP A 187 29.13 -14.79 0.92
C ASP A 187 29.48 -15.30 -0.49
N ASP A 188 30.50 -14.70 -1.10
CA ASP A 188 30.86 -15.02 -2.48
C ASP A 188 31.47 -16.43 -2.62
N ASP A 189 32.08 -16.99 -1.57
CA ASP A 189 32.66 -18.33 -1.62
C ASP A 189 31.55 -19.38 -1.62
N GLN A 190 30.51 -19.19 -0.80
CA GLN A 190 29.29 -20.00 -0.85
C GLN A 190 28.61 -19.94 -2.22
N ILE A 191 28.58 -18.76 -2.86
CA ILE A 191 28.04 -18.63 -4.23
C ILE A 191 28.90 -19.43 -5.22
N ARG A 192 30.24 -19.31 -5.17
CA ARG A 192 31.14 -20.08 -6.05
C ARG A 192 30.98 -21.58 -5.89
N GLU A 193 30.81 -22.07 -4.65
CA GLU A 193 30.61 -23.49 -4.38
C GLU A 193 29.25 -24.02 -4.85
N MET A 194 28.27 -23.13 -5.05
CA MET A 194 26.92 -23.47 -5.51
C MET A 194 26.77 -23.41 -7.04
N ILE A 195 27.50 -22.54 -7.72
CA ILE A 195 27.35 -22.31 -9.16
C ILE A 195 28.39 -23.13 -9.94
N ASN A 196 27.90 -24.07 -10.75
CA ASN A 196 28.75 -24.80 -11.68
C ASN A 196 29.00 -23.98 -12.95
N GLU A 197 30.23 -23.49 -13.13
CA GLU A 197 30.63 -22.68 -14.29
C GLU A 197 30.61 -23.46 -15.63
N ASP A 198 30.68 -24.79 -15.60
CA ASP A 198 30.52 -25.61 -16.82
C ASP A 198 29.10 -25.46 -17.35
N LEU A 199 28.08 -25.37 -16.49
CA LEU A 199 26.69 -25.16 -16.89
C LEU A 199 26.45 -23.77 -17.49
N VAL A 200 27.21 -22.76 -17.02
CA VAL A 200 27.22 -21.42 -17.61
C VAL A 200 27.87 -21.44 -18.99
N THR A 201 28.97 -22.18 -19.15
CA THR A 201 29.63 -22.39 -20.44
C THR A 201 28.70 -23.11 -21.43
N ASP A 202 27.97 -24.10 -20.96
CA ASP A 202 26.96 -24.83 -21.71
C ASP A 202 25.79 -23.94 -22.16
N LEU A 203 25.34 -23.01 -21.32
CA LEU A 203 24.36 -21.98 -21.70
C LEU A 203 24.88 -21.15 -22.88
N ARG A 204 26.11 -20.66 -22.79
CA ARG A 204 26.77 -19.87 -23.85
C ARG A 204 27.01 -20.68 -25.12
N ALA A 205 27.30 -21.98 -25.01
CA ALA A 205 27.44 -22.87 -26.15
C ALA A 205 26.12 -23.02 -26.93
N ARG A 206 24.98 -22.93 -26.24
CA ARG A 206 23.63 -22.90 -26.82
C ARG A 206 23.18 -21.49 -27.23
N ALA A 207 23.99 -20.45 -27.12
CA ALA A 207 23.57 -19.11 -27.52
C ALA A 207 23.36 -18.98 -29.04
N MET A 208 22.47 -18.10 -29.45
CA MET A 208 22.36 -17.66 -30.83
C MET A 208 23.60 -16.84 -31.21
N THR A 209 24.30 -17.24 -32.27
CA THR A 209 25.44 -16.51 -32.82
C THR A 209 25.55 -16.74 -34.33
N PRO A 210 25.92 -15.72 -35.14
CA PRO A 210 26.19 -15.89 -36.57
C PRO A 210 27.29 -16.92 -36.88
N GLU A 211 28.22 -17.14 -35.95
CA GLU A 211 29.32 -18.10 -36.11
C GLU A 211 28.85 -19.56 -36.00
N ARG A 212 27.68 -19.79 -35.36
CA ARG A 212 27.02 -21.10 -35.18
C ARG A 212 25.50 -20.90 -35.24
N PRO A 213 24.95 -20.61 -36.43
CA PRO A 213 23.57 -20.17 -36.55
C PRO A 213 22.58 -21.28 -36.17
N SER A 214 21.48 -20.90 -35.52
CA SER A 214 20.34 -21.76 -35.22
C SER A 214 19.03 -21.00 -35.41
N VAL A 215 17.93 -21.71 -35.61
CA VAL A 215 16.58 -21.14 -35.74
C VAL A 215 15.74 -21.56 -34.54
N ARG A 216 15.01 -20.62 -33.93
CA ARG A 216 14.17 -20.81 -32.74
C ARG A 216 12.84 -20.10 -32.89
N GLY A 217 11.84 -20.52 -32.13
CA GLY A 217 10.50 -19.95 -32.21
C GLY A 217 9.82 -20.16 -33.57
N THR A 218 9.99 -21.34 -34.17
CA THR A 218 9.36 -21.66 -35.46
C THR A 218 7.84 -21.71 -35.36
N ALA A 219 7.16 -21.50 -36.48
CA ALA A 219 5.75 -21.87 -36.63
C ALA A 219 5.66 -23.37 -36.92
N GLN A 220 4.77 -24.07 -36.22
CA GLN A 220 4.61 -25.53 -36.33
C GLN A 220 3.14 -25.87 -36.56
N ASN A 221 2.91 -26.84 -37.44
CA ASN A 221 1.58 -27.38 -37.73
C ASN A 221 1.18 -28.44 -36.69
N PRO A 222 -0.11 -28.87 -36.66
CA PRO A 222 -0.59 -29.89 -35.73
C PRO A 222 0.11 -31.26 -35.85
N ASP A 223 0.76 -31.54 -36.98
CA ASP A 223 1.47 -32.80 -37.26
C ASP A 223 2.74 -32.99 -36.42
N VAL A 224 3.34 -31.92 -35.89
CA VAL A 224 4.58 -31.98 -35.09
C VAL A 224 4.52 -31.20 -33.77
N PHE A 225 3.60 -30.24 -33.61
CA PHE A 225 3.59 -29.37 -32.44
C PHE A 225 3.41 -30.15 -31.12
N PHE A 226 2.50 -31.12 -31.08
CA PHE A 226 2.23 -31.86 -29.85
C PHE A 226 3.46 -32.68 -29.43
N GLN A 227 4.07 -33.40 -30.37
CA GLN A 227 5.28 -34.18 -30.12
C GLN A 227 6.45 -33.29 -29.67
N ALA A 228 6.62 -32.12 -30.30
CA ALA A 228 7.66 -31.16 -29.91
C ALA A 228 7.43 -30.56 -28.53
N ARG A 229 6.16 -30.34 -28.13
CA ARG A 229 5.81 -29.83 -26.79
C ARG A 229 6.15 -30.83 -25.68
N GLU A 230 5.86 -32.11 -25.90
CA GLU A 230 6.14 -33.21 -24.95
C GLU A 230 7.63 -33.60 -24.89
N ALA A 231 8.44 -33.22 -25.88
CA ALA A 231 9.87 -33.53 -25.90
C ALA A 231 10.64 -32.97 -24.69
N GLY A 232 10.12 -31.91 -24.06
CA GLY A 232 10.69 -31.27 -22.87
C GLY A 232 10.44 -32.01 -21.55
N ASN A 233 9.57 -33.03 -21.51
CA ASN A 233 9.09 -33.64 -20.26
C ASN A 233 10.21 -34.13 -19.34
N THR A 234 11.28 -34.70 -19.91
CA THR A 234 12.40 -35.23 -19.14
C THR A 234 13.14 -34.19 -18.31
N PHE A 235 13.09 -32.90 -18.70
CA PHE A 235 13.67 -31.82 -17.92
C PHE A 235 12.82 -31.56 -16.67
N TYR A 236 11.51 -31.40 -16.84
CA TYR A 236 10.56 -31.17 -15.75
C TYR A 236 10.49 -32.32 -14.74
N LEU A 237 10.52 -33.58 -15.21
CA LEU A 237 10.54 -34.76 -14.35
C LEU A 237 11.80 -34.83 -13.46
N LYS A 238 12.92 -34.27 -13.90
CA LYS A 238 14.18 -34.25 -13.14
C LYS A 238 14.34 -33.01 -12.26
N THR A 239 13.62 -31.92 -12.55
CA THR A 239 13.72 -30.66 -11.81
C THR A 239 13.57 -30.83 -10.29
N PRO A 240 12.60 -31.58 -9.74
CA PRO A 240 12.51 -31.78 -8.29
C PRO A 240 13.80 -32.33 -7.67
N ALA A 241 14.42 -33.33 -8.30
CA ALA A 241 15.67 -33.92 -7.81
C ALA A 241 16.84 -32.92 -7.89
N PHE A 242 16.90 -32.09 -8.94
CA PHE A 242 17.92 -31.04 -9.06
C PHE A 242 17.73 -29.93 -8.01
N VAL A 243 16.50 -29.57 -7.69
CA VAL A 243 16.21 -28.62 -6.61
C VAL A 243 16.63 -29.20 -5.26
N GLN A 244 16.27 -30.45 -4.95
CA GLN A 244 16.69 -31.10 -3.71
C GLN A 244 18.22 -31.19 -3.61
N LYS A 245 18.89 -31.55 -4.71
CA LYS A 245 20.36 -31.57 -4.78
C LYS A 245 20.97 -30.19 -4.48
N ALA A 246 20.39 -29.12 -5.04
CA ALA A 246 20.84 -27.75 -4.77
C ALA A 246 20.60 -27.36 -3.29
N MET A 247 19.47 -27.74 -2.70
CA MET A 247 19.20 -27.54 -1.26
C MET A 247 20.20 -28.31 -0.37
N ASP A 248 20.51 -29.56 -0.70
CA ASP A 248 21.49 -30.37 0.04
C ASP A 248 22.91 -29.83 -0.10
N GLN A 249 23.26 -29.30 -1.28
CA GLN A 249 24.54 -28.62 -1.48
C GLN A 249 24.60 -27.32 -0.68
N PHE A 250 23.52 -26.54 -0.68
CA PHE A 250 23.42 -25.31 0.11
C PHE A 250 23.63 -25.60 1.60
N ALA A 251 23.03 -26.67 2.11
CA ALA A 251 23.19 -27.09 3.49
C ALA A 251 24.65 -27.40 3.87
N LYS A 252 25.46 -27.93 2.95
CA LYS A 252 26.89 -28.18 3.21
C LYS A 252 27.69 -26.89 3.37
N VAL A 253 27.36 -25.86 2.58
CA VAL A 253 28.13 -24.60 2.53
C VAL A 253 27.62 -23.56 3.55
N SER A 254 26.35 -23.64 3.92
CA SER A 254 25.69 -22.67 4.82
C SER A 254 25.32 -23.26 6.18
N GLY A 255 25.16 -24.59 6.29
CA GLY A 255 24.60 -25.28 7.45
C GLY A 255 23.08 -25.17 7.58
N ARG A 256 22.37 -24.59 6.59
CA ARG A 256 20.90 -24.45 6.58
C ARG A 256 20.31 -25.42 5.56
N GLN A 257 19.56 -26.41 6.05
CA GLN A 257 18.94 -27.45 5.23
C GLN A 257 17.52 -27.04 4.84
N TYR A 258 17.17 -27.34 3.58
CA TYR A 258 15.82 -27.20 3.04
C TYR A 258 15.43 -28.47 2.29
N HIS A 259 14.13 -28.68 2.11
CA HIS A 259 13.59 -29.74 1.25
C HIS A 259 12.52 -29.18 0.33
N LEU A 260 12.09 -29.96 -0.66
CA LEU A 260 10.98 -29.56 -1.54
C LEU A 260 9.71 -29.23 -0.73
N PHE A 261 9.51 -29.99 0.35
CA PHE A 261 8.45 -29.85 1.34
C PHE A 261 9.08 -30.06 2.72
N ASP A 262 9.03 -29.06 3.60
CA ASP A 262 9.55 -29.19 4.97
C ASP A 262 8.42 -29.52 5.94
N TYR A 263 8.57 -30.59 6.72
CA TYR A 263 7.63 -30.97 7.78
C TYR A 263 8.11 -30.53 9.16
N THR A 264 7.23 -29.86 9.92
CA THR A 264 7.43 -29.53 11.32
C THR A 264 6.29 -30.10 12.16
N GLY A 265 6.60 -30.99 13.11
CA GLY A 265 5.63 -31.58 14.01
C GLY A 265 6.10 -32.93 14.56
N PRO A 266 5.35 -33.55 15.48
CA PRO A 266 5.65 -34.90 15.94
C PRO A 266 5.36 -35.93 14.84
N ALA A 267 6.00 -37.10 14.89
CA ALA A 267 5.79 -38.17 13.91
C ALA A 267 4.41 -38.84 14.02
N ASP A 268 3.66 -38.56 15.08
CA ASP A 268 2.31 -39.05 15.34
C ASP A 268 1.24 -37.94 15.25
N ALA A 269 1.52 -36.85 14.51
CA ALA A 269 0.57 -35.76 14.29
C ALA A 269 -0.72 -36.23 13.60
N THR A 270 -1.86 -35.78 14.13
CA THR A 270 -3.20 -36.12 13.61
C THR A 270 -3.77 -35.03 12.71
N GLU A 271 -3.38 -33.78 12.92
CA GLU A 271 -3.83 -32.62 12.14
C GLU A 271 -2.61 -31.94 11.53
N VAL A 272 -2.59 -31.79 10.21
CA VAL A 272 -1.48 -31.15 9.48
C VAL A 272 -1.98 -30.00 8.61
N ILE A 273 -1.37 -28.83 8.77
CA ILE A 273 -1.59 -27.67 7.89
C ILE A 273 -0.59 -27.74 6.73
N ILE A 274 -1.05 -27.50 5.51
CA ILE A 274 -0.21 -27.38 4.31
C ILE A 274 -0.30 -25.94 3.83
N ILE A 275 0.84 -25.26 3.76
CA ILE A 275 0.90 -23.82 3.53
C ILE A 275 2.21 -23.44 2.84
N MET A 276 2.21 -22.26 2.22
CA MET A 276 3.35 -21.69 1.50
C MET A 276 3.51 -20.21 1.85
N GLY A 277 4.73 -19.68 1.71
CA GLY A 277 5.05 -18.28 2.00
C GLY A 277 5.15 -17.98 3.50
N SER A 278 5.03 -16.71 3.86
CA SER A 278 5.32 -16.25 5.24
C SER A 278 4.36 -16.79 6.28
N GLY A 279 3.15 -17.19 5.88
CA GLY A 279 2.20 -17.84 6.78
C GLY A 279 2.71 -19.17 7.34
N ALA A 280 3.66 -19.82 6.66
CA ALA A 280 4.29 -21.04 7.15
C ALA A 280 5.10 -20.81 8.45
N GLU A 281 5.82 -19.69 8.59
CA GLU A 281 6.53 -19.39 9.84
C GLU A 281 5.57 -19.24 11.02
N VAL A 282 4.44 -18.57 10.82
CA VAL A 282 3.41 -18.39 11.85
C VAL A 282 2.81 -19.75 12.25
N ALA A 283 2.51 -20.58 11.26
CA ALA A 283 1.94 -21.91 11.48
C ALA A 283 2.94 -22.82 12.23
N GLU A 284 4.21 -22.82 11.82
CA GLU A 284 5.28 -23.61 12.45
C GLU A 284 5.52 -23.21 13.91
N GLU A 285 5.64 -21.92 14.21
CA GLU A 285 5.84 -21.45 15.59
C GLU A 285 4.63 -21.77 16.47
N THR A 286 3.42 -21.64 15.93
CA THR A 286 2.19 -22.01 16.64
C THR A 286 2.12 -23.50 16.90
N ALA A 287 2.44 -24.34 15.92
CA ALA A 287 2.48 -25.80 16.07
C ALA A 287 3.54 -26.21 17.11
N LYS A 288 4.74 -25.63 17.08
CA LYS A 288 5.78 -25.88 18.10
C LYS A 288 5.30 -25.53 19.51
N PHE A 289 4.60 -24.41 19.66
CA PHE A 289 4.03 -24.00 20.94
C PHE A 289 2.97 -24.98 21.44
N LEU A 290 2.02 -25.38 20.59
CA LEU A 290 0.94 -26.30 20.96
C LEU A 290 1.43 -27.74 21.21
N ASN A 291 2.43 -28.19 20.45
CA ASN A 291 3.04 -29.51 20.66
C ASN A 291 3.78 -29.59 22.01
N LYS A 292 4.39 -28.49 22.48
CA LYS A 292 4.94 -28.42 23.86
C LYS A 292 3.84 -28.55 24.93
N GLN A 293 2.58 -28.26 24.58
CA GLN A 293 1.41 -28.47 25.44
C GLN A 293 0.74 -29.84 25.24
N GLY A 294 1.35 -30.73 24.46
CA GLY A 294 0.86 -32.09 24.25
C GLY A 294 -0.15 -32.27 23.12
N GLN A 295 -0.41 -31.23 22.32
CA GLN A 295 -1.16 -31.40 21.06
C GLN A 295 -0.31 -32.17 20.03
N LYS A 296 -0.97 -32.71 18.99
CA LYS A 296 -0.35 -33.54 17.95
C LYS A 296 -0.57 -32.91 16.58
N VAL A 297 -0.01 -31.72 16.39
CA VAL A 297 -0.25 -30.91 15.19
C VAL A 297 1.04 -30.76 14.39
N GLY A 298 0.91 -30.78 13.06
CA GLY A 298 2.04 -30.61 12.14
C GLY A 298 1.79 -29.54 11.10
N VAL A 299 2.86 -29.13 10.43
CA VAL A 299 2.85 -28.16 9.33
C VAL A 299 3.77 -28.67 8.23
N VAL A 300 3.28 -28.66 6.99
CA VAL A 300 4.07 -28.83 5.78
C VAL A 300 4.22 -27.48 5.10
N ASN A 301 5.45 -27.01 5.03
CA ASN A 301 5.85 -25.81 4.33
C ASN A 301 6.26 -26.18 2.90
N VAL A 302 5.45 -25.77 1.93
CA VAL A 302 5.69 -26.05 0.51
C VAL A 302 6.75 -25.09 -0.01
N ARG A 303 7.95 -25.60 -0.31
CA ARG A 303 9.03 -24.80 -0.90
C ARG A 303 8.92 -24.81 -2.42
N LEU A 304 8.97 -26.00 -3.03
CA LEU A 304 8.83 -26.17 -4.46
C LEU A 304 7.37 -26.44 -4.82
N TYR A 305 6.64 -25.41 -5.22
CA TYR A 305 5.25 -25.52 -5.66
C TYR A 305 5.14 -26.14 -7.06
N ARG A 306 6.07 -25.81 -7.96
CA ARG A 306 6.13 -26.39 -9.31
C ARG A 306 7.58 -26.69 -9.72
N PRO A 307 7.85 -27.83 -10.37
CA PRO A 307 6.96 -28.98 -10.53
C PRO A 307 6.59 -29.60 -9.18
N PHE A 308 5.32 -29.97 -8.99
CA PHE A 308 4.84 -30.52 -7.72
C PHE A 308 5.22 -32.02 -7.65
N SER A 309 6.21 -32.36 -6.81
CA SER A 309 6.62 -33.76 -6.64
C SER A 309 5.68 -34.49 -5.68
N VAL A 310 4.70 -35.22 -6.24
CA VAL A 310 3.72 -35.99 -5.46
C VAL A 310 4.41 -36.96 -4.50
N THR A 311 5.36 -37.75 -4.99
CA THR A 311 6.08 -38.73 -4.18
C THR A 311 6.84 -38.09 -3.01
N ASP A 312 7.49 -36.95 -3.21
CA ASP A 312 8.22 -36.29 -2.13
C ASP A 312 7.30 -35.56 -1.15
N PHE A 313 6.19 -35.00 -1.63
CA PHE A 313 5.14 -34.43 -0.78
C PHE A 313 4.54 -35.50 0.16
N ILE A 314 4.11 -36.64 -0.38
CA ILE A 314 3.45 -37.70 0.41
C ILE A 314 4.39 -38.27 1.48
N LYS A 315 5.69 -38.39 1.19
CA LYS A 315 6.70 -38.83 2.18
C LYS A 315 6.79 -37.92 3.41
N THR A 316 6.40 -36.66 3.30
CA THR A 316 6.43 -35.73 4.45
C THR A 316 5.26 -35.91 5.41
N LEU A 317 4.18 -36.58 4.98
CA LEU A 317 2.96 -36.70 5.76
C LEU A 317 3.01 -37.91 6.70
N PRO A 318 2.83 -37.72 8.03
CA PRO A 318 2.75 -38.83 8.96
C PRO A 318 1.58 -39.78 8.67
N ALA A 319 1.78 -41.08 8.82
CA ALA A 319 0.73 -42.10 8.62
C ALA A 319 -0.48 -41.95 9.57
N SER A 320 -0.32 -41.17 10.65
CA SER A 320 -1.30 -40.90 11.70
C SER A 320 -2.25 -39.75 11.38
N VAL A 321 -2.01 -39.00 10.29
CA VAL A 321 -2.84 -37.87 9.88
C VAL A 321 -4.28 -38.30 9.63
N LYS A 322 -5.21 -37.52 10.18
CA LYS A 322 -6.65 -37.66 10.02
C LYS A 322 -7.25 -36.52 9.22
N THR A 323 -6.74 -35.30 9.42
CA THR A 323 -7.21 -34.10 8.74
C THR A 323 -6.04 -33.29 8.20
N LEU A 324 -6.14 -32.89 6.93
CA LEU A 324 -5.29 -31.92 6.25
C LEU A 324 -6.06 -30.61 6.05
N ALA A 325 -5.46 -29.49 6.42
CA ALA A 325 -5.97 -28.16 6.08
C ALA A 325 -4.99 -27.46 5.13
N VAL A 326 -5.44 -27.19 3.90
CA VAL A 326 -4.62 -26.55 2.88
C VAL A 326 -4.97 -25.07 2.83
N LEU A 327 -3.95 -24.22 2.97
CA LEU A 327 -4.12 -22.78 3.07
C LEU A 327 -3.57 -22.09 1.82
N ASP A 328 -4.48 -21.48 1.07
CA ASP A 328 -4.17 -20.72 -0.13
C ASP A 328 -4.22 -19.21 0.16
N ARG A 329 -3.16 -18.52 -0.23
CA ARG A 329 -3.07 -17.06 -0.16
C ARG A 329 -3.56 -16.42 -1.46
N THR A 330 -4.66 -16.92 -2.03
CA THR A 330 -5.27 -16.42 -3.27
C THR A 330 -6.77 -16.68 -3.28
N LYS A 331 -7.48 -16.17 -4.28
CA LYS A 331 -8.89 -16.48 -4.55
C LYS A 331 -9.08 -16.65 -6.05
N GLU A 332 -9.62 -17.80 -6.47
CA GLU A 332 -10.06 -18.04 -7.84
C GLU A 332 -11.61 -18.09 -7.87
N PRO A 333 -12.32 -16.97 -8.14
CA PRO A 333 -13.78 -16.94 -8.12
C PRO A 333 -14.41 -17.95 -9.08
N GLY A 334 -15.32 -18.78 -8.56
CA GLY A 334 -16.00 -19.82 -9.35
C GLY A 334 -15.23 -21.13 -9.52
N SER A 335 -13.99 -21.21 -9.02
CA SER A 335 -13.24 -22.47 -8.98
C SER A 335 -13.86 -23.46 -7.98
N ILE A 336 -13.58 -24.74 -8.17
CA ILE A 336 -13.95 -25.80 -7.22
C ILE A 336 -13.08 -25.78 -5.95
N GLY A 337 -12.04 -24.95 -5.90
CA GLY A 337 -11.11 -24.77 -4.79
C GLY A 337 -9.86 -24.03 -5.25
N GLU A 338 -9.06 -23.53 -4.33
CA GLU A 338 -7.84 -22.79 -4.66
C GLU A 338 -6.69 -23.71 -5.16
N PRO A 339 -5.63 -23.17 -5.81
CA PRO A 339 -4.64 -23.98 -6.52
C PRO A 339 -3.91 -25.01 -5.66
N LEU A 340 -3.38 -24.62 -4.49
CA LEU A 340 -2.65 -25.56 -3.63
C LEU A 340 -3.59 -26.62 -3.05
N TYR A 341 -4.80 -26.21 -2.65
CA TYR A 341 -5.84 -27.15 -2.24
C TYR A 341 -6.13 -28.20 -3.31
N GLN A 342 -6.34 -27.80 -4.57
CA GLN A 342 -6.58 -28.73 -5.67
C GLN A 342 -5.38 -29.66 -5.91
N ASP A 343 -4.14 -29.14 -5.88
CA ASP A 343 -2.94 -29.96 -6.04
C ASP A 343 -2.80 -31.02 -4.94
N VAL A 344 -3.07 -30.64 -3.68
CA VAL A 344 -3.02 -31.57 -2.55
C VAL A 344 -4.12 -32.64 -2.65
N VAL A 345 -5.35 -32.24 -3.01
CA VAL A 345 -6.45 -33.19 -3.23
C VAL A 345 -6.07 -34.21 -4.31
N THR A 346 -5.54 -33.75 -5.44
CA THR A 346 -5.09 -34.64 -6.51
C THR A 346 -3.94 -35.54 -6.06
N ALA A 347 -2.89 -34.96 -5.46
CA ALA A 347 -1.70 -35.70 -5.02
C ALA A 347 -2.03 -36.81 -3.99
N VAL A 348 -2.89 -36.52 -3.01
CA VAL A 348 -3.29 -37.51 -2.01
C VAL A 348 -4.15 -38.60 -2.62
N ASN A 349 -5.08 -38.27 -3.52
CA ASN A 349 -5.92 -39.27 -4.18
C ASN A 349 -5.10 -40.19 -5.10
N GLU A 350 -4.23 -39.63 -5.96
CA GLU A 350 -3.38 -40.43 -6.84
C GLU A 350 -2.44 -41.34 -6.04
N ALA A 351 -1.85 -40.85 -4.94
CA ALA A 351 -0.99 -41.64 -4.08
C ALA A 351 -1.75 -42.74 -3.30
N MET A 352 -3.02 -42.50 -2.95
CA MET A 352 -3.90 -43.53 -2.38
C MET A 352 -4.22 -44.62 -3.40
N GLU A 353 -4.54 -44.24 -4.65
CA GLU A 353 -4.86 -45.18 -5.72
C GLU A 353 -3.65 -46.04 -6.13
N SER A 354 -2.45 -45.44 -6.17
CA SER A 354 -1.21 -46.15 -6.50
C SER A 354 -0.63 -46.97 -5.33
N GLY A 355 -1.13 -46.77 -4.11
CA GLY A 355 -0.60 -47.41 -2.90
C GLY A 355 0.74 -46.85 -2.43
N GLU A 356 1.11 -45.65 -2.88
CA GLU A 356 2.36 -44.95 -2.52
C GLU A 356 2.25 -44.15 -1.21
N THR A 357 1.15 -44.28 -0.48
CA THR A 357 0.90 -43.59 0.79
C THR A 357 0.92 -44.52 2.00
N ALA A 358 1.30 -43.97 3.15
CA ALA A 358 1.23 -44.67 4.43
C ALA A 358 -0.19 -44.63 5.07
N PHE A 359 -1.13 -43.88 4.49
CA PHE A 359 -2.49 -43.80 4.98
C PHE A 359 -3.26 -45.10 4.74
N LYS A 360 -3.94 -45.60 5.78
CA LYS A 360 -4.89 -46.73 5.64
C LYS A 360 -6.29 -46.29 5.21
N VAL A 361 -6.63 -45.04 5.51
CA VAL A 361 -7.90 -44.40 5.22
C VAL A 361 -7.57 -43.01 4.71
N LEU A 362 -8.26 -42.57 3.67
CA LEU A 362 -8.09 -41.23 3.11
C LEU A 362 -8.29 -40.18 4.22
N PRO A 363 -7.29 -39.32 4.52
CA PRO A 363 -7.49 -38.24 5.46
C PRO A 363 -8.52 -37.25 4.91
N ARG A 364 -9.26 -36.60 5.80
CA ARG A 364 -10.13 -35.50 5.42
C ARG A 364 -9.29 -34.33 4.93
N ILE A 365 -9.63 -33.71 3.81
CA ILE A 365 -8.91 -32.55 3.26
C ILE A 365 -9.87 -31.36 3.21
N ILE A 366 -9.53 -30.29 3.92
CA ILE A 366 -10.26 -29.01 3.88
C ILE A 366 -9.35 -27.92 3.29
N GLY A 367 -9.92 -26.99 2.53
CA GLY A 367 -9.26 -25.84 1.95
C GLY A 367 -9.71 -24.54 2.64
N GLY A 368 -8.77 -23.63 2.84
CA GLY A 368 -9.01 -22.34 3.46
C GLY A 368 -8.25 -21.22 2.76
N ARG A 369 -8.84 -20.03 2.72
CA ARG A 369 -8.19 -18.81 2.24
C ARG A 369 -7.75 -17.94 3.40
N TYR A 370 -6.57 -17.34 3.28
CA TYR A 370 -6.03 -16.42 4.28
C TYR A 370 -5.23 -15.30 3.61
N GLY A 371 -4.94 -14.24 4.35
CA GLY A 371 -3.83 -13.33 4.05
C GLY A 371 -3.91 -12.54 2.73
N LEU A 372 -5.08 -12.48 2.07
CA LEU A 372 -5.28 -11.71 0.84
C LEU A 372 -4.95 -10.24 1.07
N SER A 373 -4.21 -9.62 0.16
CA SER A 373 -3.79 -8.22 0.25
C SER A 373 -3.15 -7.88 1.62
N SER A 374 -2.22 -8.72 2.08
CA SER A 374 -1.56 -8.62 3.39
C SER A 374 -2.52 -8.53 4.59
N LYS A 375 -3.73 -9.10 4.49
CA LYS A 375 -4.55 -9.35 5.69
C LYS A 375 -3.71 -10.12 6.71
N GLU A 376 -3.84 -9.76 7.98
CA GLU A 376 -3.06 -10.40 9.03
C GLU A 376 -3.32 -11.91 9.10
N PHE A 377 -2.29 -12.64 9.50
CA PHE A 377 -2.35 -14.07 9.76
C PHE A 377 -1.56 -14.36 11.03
N THR A 378 -2.28 -14.48 12.15
CA THR A 378 -1.70 -14.53 13.49
C THR A 378 -1.70 -15.95 14.06
N PRO A 379 -0.96 -16.22 15.14
CA PRO A 379 -1.03 -17.49 15.86
C PRO A 379 -2.45 -17.86 16.31
N ALA A 380 -3.27 -16.87 16.67
CA ALA A 380 -4.67 -17.06 17.03
C ALA A 380 -5.49 -17.63 15.86
N MET A 381 -5.26 -17.12 14.65
CA MET A 381 -5.91 -17.61 13.43
C MET A 381 -5.48 -19.04 13.08
N VAL A 382 -4.19 -19.37 13.22
CA VAL A 382 -3.68 -20.75 13.06
C VAL A 382 -4.35 -21.68 14.07
N LYS A 383 -4.47 -21.25 15.33
CA LYS A 383 -5.16 -22.02 16.37
C LYS A 383 -6.63 -22.25 16.02
N GLY A 384 -7.33 -21.24 15.50
CA GLY A 384 -8.72 -21.38 15.03
C GLY A 384 -8.87 -22.42 13.90
N ILE A 385 -7.90 -22.50 12.99
CA ILE A 385 -7.88 -23.54 11.94
C ILE A 385 -7.69 -24.93 12.56
N LEU A 386 -6.73 -25.10 13.46
CA LEU A 386 -6.49 -26.37 14.14
C LEU A 386 -7.71 -26.83 14.96
N ASP A 387 -8.43 -25.89 15.58
CA ASP A 387 -9.67 -26.15 16.31
C ASP A 387 -10.83 -26.55 15.37
N GLU A 388 -10.85 -26.02 14.14
CA GLU A 388 -11.80 -26.46 13.12
C GLU A 388 -11.51 -27.90 12.69
N MET A 389 -10.24 -28.26 12.46
CA MET A 389 -9.81 -29.55 11.91
C MET A 389 -10.22 -30.77 12.75
N VAL A 390 -10.37 -30.59 14.06
CA VAL A 390 -10.74 -31.66 15.00
C VAL A 390 -12.26 -31.84 15.16
N LYS A 391 -13.07 -30.99 14.52
CA LYS A 391 -14.53 -31.12 14.57
C LYS A 391 -14.99 -32.35 13.79
N ASP A 392 -16.15 -32.88 14.16
CA ASP A 392 -16.76 -34.01 13.45
C ASP A 392 -17.07 -33.66 11.99
N SER A 393 -17.45 -32.41 11.71
CA SER A 393 -17.76 -31.88 10.38
C SER A 393 -17.12 -30.50 10.18
N PRO A 394 -15.81 -30.42 9.90
CA PRO A 394 -15.11 -29.16 9.71
C PRO A 394 -15.60 -28.45 8.45
N LYS A 395 -15.61 -27.13 8.51
CA LYS A 395 -15.93 -26.27 7.38
C LYS A 395 -14.83 -26.39 6.32
N ASN A 396 -15.23 -26.78 5.11
CA ASN A 396 -14.39 -26.68 3.93
C ASN A 396 -14.62 -25.33 3.21
N HIS A 397 -13.69 -24.92 2.34
CA HIS A 397 -13.69 -23.65 1.60
C HIS A 397 -13.83 -22.41 2.50
N PHE A 398 -13.22 -22.47 3.67
CA PHE A 398 -13.35 -21.44 4.70
C PHE A 398 -12.50 -20.20 4.39
N THR A 399 -12.72 -19.14 5.16
CA THR A 399 -11.84 -17.98 5.27
C THR A 399 -11.40 -17.78 6.72
N ILE A 400 -10.24 -17.15 6.94
CA ILE A 400 -9.76 -16.79 8.28
C ILE A 400 -9.21 -15.36 8.25
N GLY A 401 -9.41 -14.60 9.34
CA GLY A 401 -8.99 -13.20 9.44
C GLY A 401 -9.99 -12.17 8.92
N ILE A 402 -11.22 -12.58 8.59
CA ILE A 402 -12.34 -11.69 8.24
C ILE A 402 -13.63 -12.14 8.93
N ASN A 403 -14.63 -11.26 8.98
CA ASN A 403 -16.01 -11.62 9.34
C ASN A 403 -16.86 -11.73 8.07
N ASP A 404 -17.08 -12.94 7.59
CA ASP A 404 -17.95 -13.21 6.45
C ASP A 404 -19.37 -13.54 6.93
N ASP A 405 -20.18 -12.50 7.09
CA ASP A 405 -21.59 -12.57 7.47
C ASP A 405 -22.54 -12.73 6.28
N VAL A 406 -22.02 -12.84 5.06
CA VAL A 406 -22.80 -12.99 3.83
C VAL A 406 -22.82 -14.44 3.37
N THR A 407 -21.65 -15.04 3.19
CA THR A 407 -21.51 -16.44 2.76
C THR A 407 -21.08 -17.38 3.88
N HIS A 408 -20.87 -16.86 5.09
CA HIS A 408 -20.57 -17.63 6.29
C HIS A 408 -19.37 -18.57 6.14
N THR A 409 -18.36 -18.17 5.37
CA THR A 409 -17.14 -18.96 5.17
C THR A 409 -16.12 -18.75 6.28
N SER A 410 -16.19 -17.65 7.03
CA SER A 410 -15.18 -17.35 8.05
C SER A 410 -15.19 -18.34 9.22
N LEU A 411 -14.01 -18.60 9.78
CA LEU A 411 -13.83 -19.36 11.01
C LEU A 411 -13.69 -18.41 12.22
N PRO A 412 -14.31 -18.74 13.37
CA PRO A 412 -14.05 -18.04 14.61
C PRO A 412 -12.68 -18.43 15.18
N TYR A 413 -12.05 -17.52 15.90
CA TYR A 413 -10.80 -17.77 16.63
C TYR A 413 -10.73 -16.88 17.89
N ASP A 414 -9.92 -17.29 18.86
CA ASP A 414 -9.69 -16.51 20.08
C ASP A 414 -8.60 -15.47 19.85
N GLU A 415 -8.99 -14.21 19.64
CA GLU A 415 -8.07 -13.08 19.44
C GLU A 415 -7.08 -12.87 20.61
N CYS A 416 -7.37 -13.39 21.80
CA CYS A 416 -6.48 -13.27 22.96
C CYS A 416 -5.34 -14.30 22.96
N PHE A 417 -5.38 -15.30 22.07
CA PHE A 417 -4.35 -16.34 22.01
C PHE A 417 -3.02 -15.77 21.49
N SER A 418 -1.98 -15.86 22.31
CA SER A 418 -0.63 -15.41 21.98
C SER A 418 0.42 -16.46 22.31
N ILE A 419 1.44 -16.54 21.44
CA ILE A 419 2.64 -17.36 21.64
C ILE A 419 3.88 -16.50 21.89
N ALA A 420 3.71 -15.19 22.10
CA ALA A 420 4.81 -14.24 22.25
C ALA A 420 5.67 -14.58 23.48
N SER A 421 6.99 -14.59 23.30
CA SER A 421 7.95 -14.80 24.39
C SER A 421 8.05 -13.56 25.27
N GLU A 422 8.07 -13.75 26.60
CA GLU A 422 8.33 -12.67 27.57
C GLU A 422 9.74 -12.07 27.41
N LYS A 423 10.67 -12.82 26.80
CA LYS A 423 12.04 -12.35 26.53
C LYS A 423 12.14 -11.43 25.30
N THR A 424 11.09 -11.36 24.48
CA THR A 424 11.07 -10.51 23.28
C THR A 424 10.42 -9.18 23.61
N VAL A 425 11.18 -8.08 23.51
CA VAL A 425 10.64 -6.73 23.66
C VAL A 425 9.94 -6.32 22.37
N ARG A 426 8.67 -5.91 22.48
CA ARG A 426 7.80 -5.51 21.36
C ARG A 426 7.50 -4.02 21.45
N CYS A 427 7.77 -3.30 20.38
CA CYS A 427 7.67 -1.84 20.35
C CYS A 427 6.80 -1.39 19.17
N VAL A 428 5.88 -0.45 19.41
CA VAL A 428 5.05 0.18 18.38
C VAL A 428 5.32 1.68 18.35
N PHE A 429 5.61 2.23 17.17
CA PHE A 429 5.89 3.65 16.98
C PHE A 429 4.94 4.24 15.97
N PHE A 430 4.35 5.38 16.33
CA PHE A 430 3.48 6.14 15.45
C PHE A 430 4.14 7.45 15.07
N GLY A 431 4.38 7.61 13.77
CA GLY A 431 4.96 8.82 13.19
C GLY A 431 4.08 9.38 12.07
N LEU A 432 4.37 10.60 11.66
CA LEU A 432 3.80 11.23 10.48
C LEU A 432 4.64 10.88 9.24
N GLY A 433 3.99 10.62 8.11
CA GLY A 433 4.69 10.44 6.84
C GLY A 433 5.67 11.59 6.58
N SER A 434 6.95 11.25 6.41
CA SER A 434 8.10 12.18 6.24
C SER A 434 8.66 12.86 7.50
N ASP A 435 8.27 12.47 8.72
CA ASP A 435 8.87 12.98 9.97
C ASP A 435 10.22 12.32 10.34
N GLY A 436 10.61 11.25 9.63
CA GLY A 436 11.84 10.49 9.83
C GLY A 436 11.74 9.32 10.82
N THR A 437 10.57 9.02 11.38
CA THR A 437 10.32 7.93 12.35
C THR A 437 10.71 6.56 11.79
N VAL A 438 10.22 6.21 10.59
CA VAL A 438 10.54 4.94 9.94
C VAL A 438 12.05 4.79 9.72
N GLY A 439 12.73 5.85 9.27
CA GLY A 439 14.17 5.84 9.05
C GLY A 439 14.95 5.67 10.35
N ALA A 440 14.55 6.34 11.42
CA ALA A 440 15.12 6.16 12.75
C ALA A 440 14.92 4.72 13.26
N ASN A 441 13.74 4.15 13.06
CA ASN A 441 13.44 2.77 13.45
C ASN A 441 14.27 1.75 12.65
N LYS A 442 14.41 1.90 11.33
CA LYS A 442 15.34 1.08 10.52
C LYS A 442 16.77 1.14 11.07
N ASN A 443 17.24 2.33 11.44
CA ASN A 443 18.55 2.49 12.05
C ASN A 443 18.65 1.83 13.44
N SER A 444 17.62 1.95 14.28
CA SER A 444 17.56 1.29 15.59
C SER A 444 17.60 -0.23 15.47
N ILE A 445 16.87 -0.82 14.51
CA ILE A 445 16.92 -2.26 14.23
C ILE A 445 18.34 -2.67 13.87
N LYS A 446 19.01 -1.90 13.01
CA LYS A 446 20.39 -2.16 12.60
C LYS A 446 21.37 -2.07 13.76
N ILE A 447 21.29 -1.03 14.60
CA ILE A 447 22.14 -0.90 15.79
C ILE A 447 21.97 -2.12 16.71
N ILE A 448 20.72 -2.48 17.04
CA ILE A 448 20.47 -3.58 17.98
C ILE A 448 20.83 -4.93 17.35
N GLY A 449 20.47 -5.17 16.09
CA GLY A 449 20.74 -6.42 15.38
C GLY A 449 22.22 -6.67 15.10
N GLU A 450 22.98 -5.64 14.70
CA GLU A 450 24.39 -5.80 14.30
C GLU A 450 25.38 -5.58 15.45
N ASP A 451 25.11 -4.65 16.38
CA ASP A 451 26.05 -4.32 17.46
C ASP A 451 25.77 -5.08 18.77
N THR A 452 24.75 -5.96 18.81
CA THR A 452 24.39 -6.75 20.00
C THR A 452 24.08 -8.22 19.67
N PRO A 453 24.08 -9.14 20.66
CA PRO A 453 23.68 -10.53 20.43
C PRO A 453 22.20 -10.72 20.10
N ASN A 454 21.35 -9.72 20.37
CA ASN A 454 19.91 -9.84 20.15
C ASN A 454 19.60 -10.07 18.68
N ASP A 455 18.54 -10.83 18.44
CA ASP A 455 17.84 -10.82 17.18
C ASP A 455 16.94 -9.58 17.07
N ALA A 456 16.66 -9.17 15.83
CA ALA A 456 15.95 -7.95 15.53
C ALA A 456 15.04 -8.14 14.31
N GLN A 457 13.78 -7.76 14.46
CA GLN A 457 12.78 -7.76 13.41
C GLN A 457 12.09 -6.39 13.36
N GLY A 458 11.82 -5.88 12.17
CA GLY A 458 10.97 -4.70 12.00
C GLY A 458 10.06 -4.79 10.78
N PHE A 459 8.81 -4.40 10.99
CA PHE A 459 7.81 -4.24 9.94
C PHE A 459 7.23 -2.83 10.00
N PHE A 460 6.97 -2.24 8.84
CA PHE A 460 6.49 -0.87 8.72
C PHE A 460 5.18 -0.86 7.96
N TYR A 461 4.11 -0.51 8.66
CA TYR A 461 2.80 -0.27 8.07
C TYR A 461 2.74 1.18 7.58
N TYR A 462 2.50 1.33 6.27
CA TYR A 462 2.31 2.63 5.63
C TYR A 462 0.85 2.79 5.22
N ASP A 463 0.33 4.00 5.37
CA ASP A 463 -0.88 4.40 4.65
C ASP A 463 -0.50 4.68 3.19
N SER A 464 -1.39 4.35 2.25
CA SER A 464 -1.23 4.64 0.83
C SER A 464 -1.31 6.15 0.51
N LYS A 465 -1.81 6.98 1.43
CA LYS A 465 -1.67 8.45 1.35
C LYS A 465 -0.20 8.86 1.34
N LYS A 466 0.24 9.56 0.28
CA LYS A 466 1.65 9.93 0.05
C LYS A 466 2.24 10.89 1.09
N SER A 467 1.42 11.72 1.75
CA SER A 467 1.91 12.61 2.81
C SER A 467 0.87 12.83 3.92
N GLY A 468 1.37 13.19 5.10
CA GLY A 468 0.53 13.56 6.24
C GLY A 468 -0.28 12.38 6.80
N SER A 469 0.11 11.16 6.49
CA SER A 469 -0.53 9.94 6.96
C SER A 469 0.20 9.35 8.15
N VAL A 470 -0.49 8.50 8.90
CA VAL A 470 0.11 7.82 10.06
C VAL A 470 0.96 6.66 9.54
N THR A 471 2.18 6.58 10.04
CA THR A 471 3.07 5.41 9.87
C THR A 471 3.12 4.65 11.19
N ILE A 472 3.02 3.32 11.12
CA ILE A 472 3.07 2.46 12.31
C ILE A 472 4.23 1.49 12.14
N SER A 473 5.26 1.63 12.99
CA SER A 473 6.42 0.72 12.99
C SER A 473 6.26 -0.32 14.08
N HIS A 474 6.40 -1.59 13.73
CA HIS A 474 6.35 -2.74 14.65
C HIS A 474 7.74 -3.35 14.76
N LEU A 475 8.38 -3.21 15.92
CA LEU A 475 9.73 -3.72 16.15
C LEU A 475 9.74 -4.80 17.22
N ARG A 476 10.51 -5.86 17.00
CA ARG A 476 10.76 -6.92 17.98
C ARG A 476 12.25 -7.10 18.20
N PHE A 477 12.66 -7.26 19.46
CA PHE A 477 14.03 -7.50 19.87
C PHE A 477 14.09 -8.58 20.94
N GLY A 478 15.01 -9.52 20.84
CA GLY A 478 15.12 -10.58 21.85
C GLY A 478 16.38 -11.42 21.70
N PRO A 479 16.71 -12.26 22.69
CA PRO A 479 17.89 -13.11 22.62
C PRO A 479 17.71 -14.34 21.70
N ASP A 480 16.45 -14.71 21.43
CA ASP A 480 16.07 -15.85 20.61
C ASP A 480 15.69 -15.38 19.19
N ALA A 481 15.76 -16.29 18.21
CA ALA A 481 15.37 -15.98 16.84
C ALA A 481 13.87 -15.59 16.75
N ILE A 482 13.56 -14.54 16.00
CA ILE A 482 12.23 -13.95 15.87
C ILE A 482 11.62 -14.39 14.54
N ARG A 483 10.60 -15.25 14.62
CA ARG A 483 9.83 -15.77 13.49
C ARG A 483 8.37 -15.36 13.62
N ALA A 484 8.12 -14.06 13.46
CA ALA A 484 6.81 -13.48 13.72
C ALA A 484 6.37 -12.55 12.57
N PRO A 485 6.09 -13.08 11.36
CA PRO A 485 5.62 -12.27 10.24
C PRO A 485 4.12 -11.92 10.38
N TYR A 486 3.78 -11.29 11.51
CA TYR A 486 2.49 -10.69 11.85
C TYR A 486 2.75 -9.41 12.68
N LEU A 487 1.76 -8.53 12.77
CA LEU A 487 1.85 -7.28 13.52
C LEU A 487 1.95 -7.54 15.04
N ILE A 488 2.35 -6.51 15.79
CA ILE A 488 2.21 -6.55 17.25
C ILE A 488 0.74 -6.27 17.56
N GLU A 489 0.09 -7.21 18.24
CA GLU A 489 -1.35 -7.20 18.49
C GLU A 489 -1.74 -6.26 19.64
N TYR A 490 -3.06 -6.10 19.83
CA TYR A 490 -3.61 -5.29 20.91
C TYR A 490 -3.21 -5.85 22.29
N GLY A 491 -2.83 -4.95 23.19
CA GLY A 491 -2.40 -5.31 24.55
C GLY A 491 -1.06 -6.04 24.64
N ASP A 492 -0.26 -6.11 23.58
CA ASP A 492 0.98 -6.91 23.54
C ASP A 492 2.28 -6.10 23.52
N ALA A 493 2.24 -4.81 23.19
CA ALA A 493 3.44 -3.97 23.08
C ALA A 493 3.99 -3.57 24.47
N ASN A 494 5.28 -3.81 24.70
CA ASN A 494 5.99 -3.36 25.90
C ASN A 494 6.34 -1.87 25.84
N PHE A 495 6.39 -1.30 24.64
CA PHE A 495 6.74 0.09 24.38
C PHE A 495 5.83 0.67 23.29
N VAL A 496 5.24 1.83 23.55
CA VAL A 496 4.45 2.59 22.57
C VAL A 496 4.98 4.02 22.48
N ALA A 497 5.25 4.50 21.28
CA ALA A 497 5.72 5.86 21.02
C ALA A 497 4.76 6.63 20.12
N CYS A 498 4.42 7.86 20.53
CA CYS A 498 3.62 8.81 19.74
C CYS A 498 4.50 10.03 19.42
N HIS A 499 4.86 10.18 18.14
CA HIS A 499 5.76 11.25 17.71
C HIS A 499 5.04 12.55 17.34
N GLN A 500 3.70 12.58 17.42
CA GLN A 500 2.89 13.76 17.17
C GLN A 500 1.68 13.83 18.11
N PHE A 501 1.65 14.85 18.97
CA PHE A 501 0.59 15.04 19.97
C PHE A 501 -0.84 14.95 19.39
N SER A 502 -1.08 15.54 18.22
CA SER A 502 -2.42 15.59 17.61
C SER A 502 -3.00 14.22 17.24
N PHE A 503 -2.19 13.16 17.14
CA PHE A 503 -2.71 11.81 16.94
C PHE A 503 -3.58 11.34 18.10
N LEU A 504 -3.25 11.73 19.34
CA LEU A 504 -4.02 11.35 20.52
C LEU A 504 -5.45 11.89 20.49
N GLU A 505 -5.69 13.00 19.77
CA GLU A 505 -7.02 13.60 19.64
C GLU A 505 -8.02 12.68 18.93
N TRP A 506 -7.58 11.74 18.09
CA TRP A 506 -8.48 10.92 17.25
C TRP A 506 -8.10 9.44 17.10
N LEU A 507 -6.83 9.08 17.30
CA LEU A 507 -6.33 7.72 17.09
C LEU A 507 -6.19 6.97 18.42
N ASP A 508 -6.65 5.72 18.42
CA ASP A 508 -6.45 4.81 19.54
C ASP A 508 -5.11 4.09 19.44
N MET A 509 -4.07 4.72 19.98
CA MET A 509 -2.69 4.21 19.89
C MET A 509 -2.34 3.32 21.09
N LEU A 510 -2.94 3.59 22.25
CA LEU A 510 -2.68 2.83 23.49
C LEU A 510 -3.42 1.49 23.52
N LYS A 511 -4.27 1.17 22.53
CA LYS A 511 -4.80 -0.19 22.33
C LYS A 511 -3.71 -1.26 22.19
N TYR A 512 -2.53 -0.89 21.69
CA TYR A 512 -1.39 -1.82 21.58
C TYR A 512 -0.64 -2.02 22.89
N ALA A 513 -0.73 -1.09 23.84
CA ALA A 513 0.09 -1.13 25.06
C ALA A 513 -0.34 -2.27 26.00
N ALA A 514 0.62 -3.11 26.38
CA ALA A 514 0.46 -4.09 27.45
C ALA A 514 0.36 -3.41 28.84
N ASN A 515 -0.11 -4.15 29.83
CA ASN A 515 -0.08 -3.68 31.22
C ASN A 515 1.38 -3.45 31.68
N GLY A 516 1.65 -2.28 32.26
CA GLY A 516 2.98 -1.87 32.70
C GLY A 516 3.92 -1.40 31.59
N ALA A 517 3.42 -1.26 30.35
CA ALA A 517 4.22 -0.82 29.20
C ALA A 517 4.71 0.63 29.36
N THR A 518 5.74 0.99 28.60
CA THR A 518 6.27 2.36 28.53
C THR A 518 5.59 3.12 27.41
N PHE A 519 5.11 4.33 27.71
CA PHE A 519 4.53 5.24 26.72
C PHE A 519 5.40 6.49 26.56
N LEU A 520 5.89 6.76 25.36
CA LEU A 520 6.69 7.94 25.02
C LEU A 520 5.90 8.90 24.13
N LEU A 521 5.79 10.17 24.52
CA LEU A 521 5.08 11.21 23.78
C LEU A 521 5.99 12.37 23.37
N ASN A 522 5.95 12.74 22.09
CA ASN A 522 6.40 14.06 21.63
C ASN A 522 5.30 15.10 21.88
N SER A 523 5.50 15.97 22.87
CA SER A 523 4.53 16.97 23.29
C SER A 523 4.94 18.37 22.86
N VAL A 524 3.97 19.22 22.50
CA VAL A 524 4.19 20.67 22.34
C VAL A 524 3.99 21.45 23.64
N TYR A 525 3.45 20.79 24.67
CA TYR A 525 3.20 21.31 26.01
C TYR A 525 4.30 20.87 26.98
N ASP A 526 4.55 21.67 28.01
CA ASP A 526 5.52 21.37 29.07
C ASP A 526 5.04 20.24 30.00
N LYS A 527 5.95 19.68 30.78
CA LYS A 527 5.71 18.51 31.65
C LYS A 527 4.66 18.77 32.74
N GLU A 528 4.49 20.02 33.18
CA GLU A 528 3.45 20.41 34.15
C GLU A 528 2.06 20.48 33.51
N GLU A 529 1.96 20.71 32.21
CA GLU A 529 0.69 20.96 31.51
C GLU A 529 0.20 19.77 30.68
N VAL A 530 1.13 18.91 30.22
CA VAL A 530 0.84 17.86 29.24
C VAL A 530 -0.30 16.94 29.68
N TRP A 531 -0.37 16.59 30.97
CA TRP A 531 -1.43 15.73 31.50
C TRP A 531 -2.82 16.30 31.24
N ASP A 532 -3.02 17.60 31.51
CA ASP A 532 -4.31 18.29 31.38
C ASP A 532 -4.71 18.54 29.92
N LYS A 533 -3.82 18.23 28.96
CA LYS A 533 -4.09 18.31 27.52
C LYS A 533 -4.43 16.96 26.90
N LEU A 534 -4.15 15.84 27.58
CA LEU A 534 -4.46 14.50 27.07
C LEU A 534 -5.97 14.24 27.08
N PRO A 535 -6.53 13.62 26.03
CA PRO A 535 -7.92 13.17 26.06
C PRO A 535 -8.18 12.19 27.21
N LYS A 536 -9.40 12.21 27.73
CA LYS A 536 -9.82 11.43 28.90
C LYS A 536 -9.58 9.92 28.70
N GLU A 537 -9.82 9.40 27.51
CA GLU A 537 -9.59 7.99 27.17
C GLU A 537 -8.10 7.64 27.26
N VAL A 538 -7.22 8.54 26.81
CA VAL A 538 -5.76 8.36 26.89
C VAL A 538 -5.30 8.39 28.34
N GLN A 539 -5.80 9.33 29.15
CA GLN A 539 -5.53 9.36 30.59
C GLN A 539 -5.98 8.05 31.26
N GLN A 540 -7.18 7.57 30.91
CA GLN A 540 -7.74 6.34 31.48
C GLN A 540 -6.90 5.12 31.09
N ASP A 541 -6.44 5.02 29.85
CA ASP A 541 -5.55 3.94 29.39
C ASP A 541 -4.23 3.95 30.17
N ILE A 542 -3.60 5.12 30.33
CA ILE A 542 -2.35 5.26 31.09
C ILE A 542 -2.54 4.77 32.53
N ILE A 543 -3.65 5.12 33.17
CA ILE A 543 -3.95 4.74 34.57
C ILE A 543 -4.28 3.25 34.67
N THR A 544 -5.26 2.77 33.91
CA THR A 544 -5.76 1.38 34.01
C THR A 544 -4.67 0.38 33.69
N LYS A 545 -3.88 0.65 32.64
CA LYS A 545 -2.77 -0.21 32.22
C LYS A 545 -1.49 0.04 33.01
N LYS A 546 -1.48 1.00 33.96
CA LYS A 546 -0.32 1.37 34.79
C LYS A 546 0.92 1.67 33.94
N LEU A 547 0.73 2.46 32.88
CA LEU A 547 1.80 2.77 31.94
C LEU A 547 2.86 3.67 32.57
N LYS A 548 4.12 3.45 32.21
CA LYS A 548 5.21 4.37 32.54
C LYS A 548 5.22 5.48 31.49
N PHE A 549 4.71 6.65 31.86
CA PHE A 549 4.52 7.76 30.91
C PHE A 549 5.74 8.68 30.88
N TYR A 550 6.35 8.81 29.71
CA TYR A 550 7.45 9.72 29.42
C TYR A 550 7.06 10.72 28.34
N MET A 551 7.59 11.94 28.43
CA MET A 551 7.45 12.94 27.38
C MET A 551 8.77 13.67 27.08
N VAL A 552 8.87 14.16 25.85
CA VAL A 552 9.89 15.12 25.40
C VAL A 552 9.24 16.15 24.47
N ASN A 553 9.63 17.42 24.56
CA ASN A 553 9.28 18.41 23.54
C ASN A 553 10.34 18.40 22.44
N ALA A 554 10.22 17.46 21.51
CA ALA A 554 11.26 17.26 20.50
C ALA A 554 11.38 18.44 19.54
N ASN A 555 10.30 19.18 19.31
CA ASN A 555 10.33 20.38 18.45
C ASN A 555 11.16 21.50 19.09
N GLU A 556 10.99 21.73 20.39
CA GLU A 556 11.78 22.72 21.13
C GLU A 556 13.26 22.32 21.19
N VAL A 557 13.56 21.04 21.46
CA VAL A 557 14.93 20.52 21.46
C VAL A 557 15.56 20.67 20.07
N ALA A 558 14.84 20.33 19.00
CA ALA A 558 15.33 20.46 17.63
C ALA A 558 15.62 21.92 17.26
N SER A 559 14.75 22.85 17.65
CA SER A 559 14.95 24.29 17.45
C SER A 559 16.19 24.80 18.17
N LYS A 560 16.33 24.51 19.48
CA LYS A 560 17.48 24.95 20.31
C LYS A 560 18.82 24.38 19.85
N THR A 561 18.82 23.20 19.23
CA THR A 561 20.02 22.52 18.73
C THR A 561 20.27 22.76 17.24
N GLY A 562 19.46 23.62 16.59
CA GLY A 562 19.60 23.98 15.18
C GLY A 562 19.25 22.86 14.19
N MET A 563 18.53 21.82 14.62
CA MET A 563 18.10 20.70 13.77
C MET A 563 16.84 21.01 12.95
N GLY A 564 16.28 22.21 13.08
CA GLY A 564 15.03 22.62 12.42
C GLY A 564 13.84 21.83 12.96
N GLY A 565 12.96 21.34 12.09
CA GLY A 565 11.81 20.52 12.46
C GLY A 565 12.08 19.01 12.57
N ARG A 566 13.34 18.57 12.60
CA ARG A 566 13.69 17.14 12.60
C ARG A 566 13.70 16.58 14.02
N VAL A 567 12.69 15.79 14.35
CA VAL A 567 12.52 15.18 15.69
C VAL A 567 13.04 13.73 15.78
N ASN A 568 13.38 13.11 14.65
CA ASN A 568 13.74 11.69 14.57
C ASN A 568 14.90 11.28 15.49
N THR A 569 16.03 11.98 15.48
CA THR A 569 17.20 11.65 16.35
C THR A 569 16.85 11.82 17.84
N ILE A 570 16.00 12.79 18.18
CA ILE A 570 15.55 13.04 19.56
C ILE A 570 14.66 11.88 20.02
N MET A 571 13.65 11.53 19.25
CA MET A 571 12.74 10.42 19.59
C MET A 571 13.48 9.08 19.64
N GLN A 572 14.43 8.85 18.73
CA GLN A 572 15.30 7.67 18.76
C GLN A 572 16.14 7.61 20.04
N THR A 573 16.73 8.73 20.45
CA THR A 573 17.52 8.81 21.69
C THR A 573 16.65 8.51 22.91
N ALA A 574 15.45 9.09 22.96
CA ALA A 574 14.50 8.83 24.04
C ALA A 574 14.12 7.35 24.11
N PHE A 575 13.84 6.70 22.97
CA PHE A 575 13.56 5.26 22.90
C PHE A 575 14.70 4.42 23.50
N PHE A 576 15.94 4.63 23.06
CA PHE A 576 17.09 3.88 23.59
C PHE A 576 17.32 4.11 25.08
N ALA A 577 17.04 5.31 25.58
CA ALA A 577 17.25 5.65 26.99
C ALA A 577 16.27 4.96 27.95
N ILE A 578 15.05 4.64 27.50
CA ILE A 578 13.96 4.18 28.38
C ILE A 578 13.29 2.86 27.95
N SER A 579 13.64 2.30 26.78
CA SER A 579 13.05 1.04 26.29
C SER A 579 13.41 -0.19 27.11
N GLY A 580 14.55 -0.16 27.82
CA GLY A 580 15.06 -1.30 28.60
C GLY A 580 15.66 -2.43 27.77
N ILE A 581 15.82 -2.28 26.45
CA ILE A 581 16.43 -3.29 25.57
C ILE A 581 17.94 -3.39 25.82
N LEU A 582 18.58 -2.25 26.07
CA LEU A 582 19.99 -2.15 26.43
C LEU A 582 20.14 -1.35 27.73
N PRO A 583 21.21 -1.61 28.52
CA PRO A 583 21.58 -0.72 29.61
C PRO A 583 21.76 0.71 29.10
N ARG A 584 21.28 1.70 29.86
CA ARG A 584 21.22 3.11 29.41
C ARG A 584 22.56 3.67 28.92
N GLU A 585 23.66 3.39 29.62
CA GLU A 585 24.99 3.88 29.21
C GLU A 585 25.48 3.23 27.91
N GLU A 586 25.22 1.93 27.74
CA GLU A 586 25.53 1.20 26.52
C GLU A 586 24.71 1.74 25.34
N ALA A 587 23.41 1.97 25.54
CA ALA A 587 22.51 2.52 24.54
C ALA A 587 22.99 3.90 24.03
N ILE A 588 23.37 4.80 24.94
CA ILE A 588 23.91 6.14 24.58
C ILE A 588 25.23 6.00 23.80
N SER A 589 26.11 5.09 24.23
CA SER A 589 27.38 4.83 23.54
C SER A 589 27.16 4.34 22.09
N GLN A 590 26.25 3.38 21.90
CA GLN A 590 25.93 2.83 20.58
C GLN A 590 25.28 3.88 19.66
N ILE A 591 24.40 4.74 20.18
CA ILE A 591 23.84 5.87 19.41
C ILE A 591 24.95 6.81 18.93
N LYS A 592 25.84 7.26 19.83
CA LYS A 592 26.94 8.16 19.47
C LYS A 592 27.91 7.52 18.46
N LYS A 593 28.15 6.21 18.58
CA LYS A 593 28.92 5.42 17.59
C LYS A 593 28.23 5.39 16.22
N SER A 594 26.93 5.14 16.17
CA SER A 594 26.12 5.12 14.93
C SER A 594 26.06 6.49 14.24
N ILE A 595 25.89 7.57 15.01
CA ILE A 595 25.93 8.96 14.51
C ILE A 595 27.29 9.22 13.84
N LYS A 596 28.40 8.83 14.47
CA LYS A 596 29.75 9.01 13.89
C LYS A 596 29.93 8.18 12.61
N LYS A 597 29.45 6.94 12.57
CA LYS A 597 29.48 6.07 11.38
C LYS A 597 28.67 6.67 10.22
N THR A 598 27.49 7.21 10.52
CA THR A 598 26.53 7.72 9.52
C THR A 598 26.91 9.11 9.00
N TYR A 599 27.31 10.01 9.91
CA TYR A 599 27.52 11.43 9.60
C TYR A 599 28.98 11.86 9.61
N GLY A 600 29.94 10.98 9.89
CA GLY A 600 31.37 11.30 9.89
C GLY A 600 31.85 11.92 8.58
N ASN A 601 31.32 11.44 7.44
CA ASN A 601 31.64 11.97 6.11
C ASN A 601 31.03 13.36 5.83
N ARG A 602 30.14 13.86 6.71
CA ARG A 602 29.52 15.20 6.60
C ARG A 602 30.22 16.25 7.48
N GLY A 603 31.30 15.89 8.15
CA GLY A 603 32.15 16.79 8.94
C GLY A 603 31.79 16.87 10.42
N ASP A 604 32.79 17.24 11.25
CA ASP A 604 32.69 17.21 12.73
C ASP A 604 31.60 18.14 13.30
N ALA A 605 31.26 19.22 12.61
CA ALA A 605 30.19 20.14 13.03
C ALA A 605 28.82 19.45 13.06
N VAL A 606 28.51 18.64 12.04
CA VAL A 606 27.25 17.88 11.95
C VAL A 606 27.22 16.78 13.01
N VAL A 607 28.34 16.11 13.24
CA VAL A 607 28.46 15.07 14.28
C VAL A 607 28.25 15.69 15.67
N LYS A 608 28.92 16.81 15.97
CA LYS A 608 28.77 17.53 17.24
C LYS A 608 27.32 17.97 17.45
N GLN A 609 26.67 18.53 16.43
CA GLN A 609 25.28 18.95 16.51
C GLN A 609 24.34 17.78 16.87
N ASN A 610 24.57 16.59 16.31
CA ASN A 610 23.82 15.38 16.66
C ASN A 610 24.15 14.89 18.08
N PHE A 611 25.38 15.05 18.57
CA PHE A 611 25.72 14.72 19.96
C PHE A 611 25.07 15.68 20.95
N ASP A 612 25.07 16.98 20.66
CA ASP A 612 24.40 17.99 21.47
C ASP A 612 22.89 17.68 21.50
N ALA A 613 22.29 17.26 20.38
CA ALA A 613 20.91 16.80 20.35
C ALA A 613 20.63 15.58 21.26
N VAL A 614 21.53 14.59 21.29
CA VAL A 614 21.42 13.44 22.21
C VAL A 614 21.42 13.92 23.66
N ASP A 615 22.38 14.77 24.02
CA ASP A 615 22.56 15.22 25.41
C ASP A 615 21.39 16.14 25.86
N HIS A 616 20.95 17.06 24.99
CA HIS A 616 19.76 17.89 25.24
C HIS A 616 18.47 17.06 25.31
N THR A 617 18.34 15.98 24.53
CA THR A 617 17.20 15.07 24.63
C THR A 617 17.13 14.44 26.02
N LEU A 618 18.24 13.89 26.50
CA LEU A 618 18.30 13.24 27.81
C LEU A 618 17.98 14.21 28.95
N ALA A 619 18.37 15.48 28.82
CA ALA A 619 18.06 16.53 29.80
C ALA A 619 16.59 17.00 29.77
N ASN A 620 15.88 16.79 28.65
CA ASN A 620 14.48 17.21 28.46
C ASN A 620 13.51 16.02 28.33
N LEU A 621 13.95 14.82 28.69
CA LEU A 621 13.13 13.62 28.76
C LEU A 621 12.62 13.45 30.19
N PHE A 622 11.32 13.61 30.38
CA PHE A 622 10.70 13.61 31.70
C PHE A 622 9.77 12.42 31.86
N GLU A 623 9.87 11.73 33.00
CA GLU A 623 8.84 10.81 33.47
C GLU A 623 7.72 11.63 34.12
N ILE A 624 6.50 11.42 33.66
CA ILE A 624 5.32 12.14 34.14
C ILE A 624 4.67 11.36 35.27
N LYS A 625 4.43 12.06 36.39
CA LYS A 625 3.70 11.49 37.51
C LYS A 625 2.23 11.31 37.10
N VAL A 626 1.82 10.06 36.92
CA VAL A 626 0.44 9.68 36.58
C VAL A 626 -0.46 9.86 37.82
N PRO A 627 -1.52 10.68 37.75
CA PRO A 627 -2.54 10.78 38.80
C PRO A 627 -3.42 9.52 38.92
N ASP A 628 -4.15 9.39 40.03
CA ASP A 628 -4.99 8.21 40.30
C ASP A 628 -6.29 8.17 39.47
N SER A 629 -6.70 9.28 38.86
CA SER A 629 -7.94 9.38 38.08
C SER A 629 -7.79 10.26 36.83
N ALA A 630 -8.56 9.92 35.80
CA ALA A 630 -8.67 10.74 34.60
C ALA A 630 -9.56 11.95 34.90
N THR A 631 -8.99 13.15 34.76
CA THR A 631 -9.60 14.42 35.17
C THR A 631 -10.04 15.29 33.99
N ASN A 632 -9.51 15.04 32.79
CA ASN A 632 -9.81 15.89 31.64
C ASN A 632 -11.25 15.67 31.13
N LYS A 633 -11.84 16.72 30.56
CA LYS A 633 -13.16 16.71 29.93
C LYS A 633 -13.09 16.52 28.42
N ILE A 634 -11.92 16.75 27.82
CA ILE A 634 -11.69 16.55 26.39
C ILE A 634 -11.70 15.03 26.12
N THR A 635 -12.53 14.58 25.19
CA THR A 635 -12.59 13.19 24.72
C THR A 635 -12.00 13.08 23.33
N ARG A 636 -11.57 11.87 22.95
CA ARG A 636 -11.15 11.58 21.58
C ARG A 636 -12.29 11.92 20.60
N ARG A 637 -11.99 12.67 19.55
CA ARG A 637 -12.97 13.02 18.50
C ARG A 637 -13.32 11.77 17.67
N PRO A 638 -14.56 11.66 17.18
CA PRO A 638 -14.91 10.60 16.23
C PRO A 638 -14.09 10.77 14.93
N PRO A 639 -13.86 9.68 14.17
CA PRO A 639 -13.06 9.73 12.94
C PRO A 639 -13.70 10.61 11.85
N VAL A 640 -15.02 10.74 11.88
CA VAL A 640 -15.82 11.64 11.03
C VAL A 640 -16.95 12.26 11.87
N PRO A 641 -17.48 13.44 11.50
CA PRO A 641 -18.63 14.05 12.17
C PRO A 641 -19.89 13.17 12.11
N ALA A 642 -20.79 13.32 13.10
CA ALA A 642 -22.00 12.50 13.22
C ALA A 642 -23.05 12.80 12.12
N GLU A 643 -23.00 13.98 11.53
CA GLU A 643 -23.83 14.44 10.42
C GLU A 643 -23.34 13.93 9.04
N ALA A 644 -22.21 13.23 8.98
CA ALA A 644 -21.76 12.59 7.75
C ALA A 644 -22.76 11.49 7.31
N PRO A 645 -22.81 11.16 6.00
CA PRO A 645 -23.68 10.08 5.52
C PRO A 645 -23.41 8.75 6.24
N GLU A 646 -24.44 7.92 6.41
CA GLU A 646 -24.38 6.63 7.12
C GLU A 646 -23.19 5.77 6.69
N PHE A 647 -23.01 5.58 5.37
CA PHE A 647 -21.85 4.82 4.85
C PHE A 647 -20.49 5.45 5.22
N VAL A 648 -20.40 6.78 5.31
CA VAL A 648 -19.18 7.47 5.74
C VAL A 648 -18.92 7.23 7.23
N VAL A 649 -19.96 7.24 8.06
CA VAL A 649 -19.85 7.00 9.50
C VAL A 649 -19.52 5.54 9.80
N ASP A 650 -20.29 4.61 9.23
CA ASP A 650 -20.30 3.20 9.65
C ASP A 650 -19.27 2.34 8.90
N VAL A 651 -18.82 2.77 7.72
CA VAL A 651 -17.83 2.03 6.92
C VAL A 651 -16.51 2.80 6.82
N LEU A 652 -16.54 4.04 6.31
CA LEU A 652 -15.31 4.81 6.08
C LEU A 652 -14.67 5.29 7.40
N GLY A 653 -15.49 5.64 8.39
CA GLY A 653 -15.06 6.07 9.73
C GLY A 653 -14.19 5.02 10.43
N PRO A 654 -14.63 3.76 10.57
CA PRO A 654 -13.80 2.67 11.09
C PRO A 654 -12.50 2.48 10.33
N ILE A 655 -12.48 2.60 9.00
CA ILE A 655 -11.25 2.50 8.21
C ILE A 655 -10.29 3.65 8.56
N ILE A 656 -10.79 4.91 8.62
CA ILE A 656 -10.01 6.09 9.07
C ILE A 656 -9.42 5.85 10.47
N ALA A 657 -10.18 5.21 11.36
CA ALA A 657 -9.77 4.93 12.74
C ALA A 657 -8.86 3.70 12.90
N PHE A 658 -8.34 3.10 11.83
CA PHE A 658 -7.56 1.85 11.85
C PHE A 658 -8.31 0.69 12.53
N LYS A 659 -9.61 0.57 12.19
CA LYS A 659 -10.53 -0.51 12.59
C LYS A 659 -11.20 -1.17 11.39
N GLY A 660 -10.69 -0.96 10.17
CA GLY A 660 -11.23 -1.53 8.95
C GLY A 660 -11.28 -3.07 8.95
N ASP A 661 -10.36 -3.73 9.65
CA ASP A 661 -10.34 -5.20 9.80
C ASP A 661 -11.56 -5.77 10.56
N GLN A 662 -12.28 -4.94 11.31
CA GLN A 662 -13.49 -5.34 12.06
C GLN A 662 -14.75 -5.27 11.21
N LEU A 663 -14.70 -4.62 10.04
CA LEU A 663 -15.85 -4.50 9.16
C LEU A 663 -16.18 -5.85 8.53
N PRO A 664 -17.46 -6.27 8.56
CA PRO A 664 -17.89 -7.51 7.93
C PRO A 664 -17.95 -7.37 6.41
N VAL A 665 -18.04 -8.51 5.71
CA VAL A 665 -18.19 -8.56 4.24
C VAL A 665 -19.41 -7.75 3.78
N SER A 666 -20.53 -7.80 4.52
CA SER A 666 -21.76 -7.06 4.20
C SER A 666 -21.62 -5.54 4.20
N ALA A 667 -20.56 -4.98 4.79
CA ALA A 667 -20.32 -3.54 4.84
C ALA A 667 -19.82 -2.97 3.50
N PHE A 668 -19.34 -3.81 2.58
CA PHE A 668 -18.67 -3.38 1.36
C PHE A 668 -19.56 -3.49 0.12
N PRO A 669 -19.42 -2.58 -0.86
CA PRO A 669 -20.06 -2.71 -2.16
C PRO A 669 -19.52 -3.93 -2.91
N VAL A 670 -20.41 -4.70 -3.55
CA VAL A 670 -20.06 -5.98 -4.21
C VAL A 670 -19.19 -5.81 -5.46
N ASP A 671 -19.16 -4.60 -6.03
CA ASP A 671 -18.46 -4.22 -7.25
C ASP A 671 -17.38 -3.16 -7.02
N GLY A 672 -17.09 -2.82 -5.77
CA GLY A 672 -16.07 -1.82 -5.44
C GLY A 672 -16.48 -0.36 -5.73
N VAL A 673 -17.77 -0.07 -5.94
CA VAL A 673 -18.24 1.31 -6.17
C VAL A 673 -18.41 2.05 -4.84
N PHE A 674 -17.62 3.10 -4.63
CA PHE A 674 -17.65 3.94 -3.42
C PHE A 674 -18.32 5.29 -3.66
N PRO A 675 -18.88 5.92 -2.59
CA PRO A 675 -19.40 7.28 -2.68
C PRO A 675 -18.30 8.30 -2.95
N THR A 676 -18.70 9.40 -3.59
CA THR A 676 -17.84 10.51 -3.96
C THR A 676 -17.87 11.63 -2.92
N GLY A 677 -16.85 12.50 -2.89
CA GLY A 677 -16.83 13.71 -2.07
C GLY A 677 -16.78 13.44 -0.57
N THR A 678 -16.06 12.39 -0.17
CA THR A 678 -15.98 11.95 1.23
C THR A 678 -14.81 12.56 2.01
N THR A 679 -13.78 13.11 1.34
CA THR A 679 -12.65 13.78 2.02
C THR A 679 -13.07 14.97 2.88
N LYS A 680 -14.16 15.66 2.54
CA LYS A 680 -14.68 16.79 3.32
C LYS A 680 -15.00 16.47 4.78
N TRP A 681 -15.26 15.19 5.08
CA TRP A 681 -15.59 14.68 6.41
C TRP A 681 -14.36 14.28 7.24
N GLU A 682 -13.17 14.20 6.64
CA GLU A 682 -11.99 13.64 7.30
C GLU A 682 -11.33 14.61 8.30
N LYS A 683 -11.28 15.91 7.98
CA LYS A 683 -10.73 16.99 8.85
C LYS A 683 -9.43 16.59 9.55
N ARG A 684 -8.41 16.28 8.75
CA ARG A 684 -7.17 15.57 9.16
C ARG A 684 -6.36 16.30 10.23
N ASN A 685 -6.43 17.62 10.27
CA ASN A 685 -5.76 18.48 11.24
C ASN A 685 -4.23 18.23 11.32
N LEU A 686 -3.55 18.41 10.19
CA LEU A 686 -2.13 18.06 10.03
C LEU A 686 -1.16 19.23 10.18
N ALA A 687 -1.56 20.43 9.74
CA ALA A 687 -0.65 21.55 9.64
C ALA A 687 -0.31 22.16 11.01
N LEU A 688 0.97 22.46 11.26
CA LEU A 688 1.38 23.22 12.45
C LEU A 688 1.07 24.71 12.31
N GLU A 689 1.09 25.21 11.07
CA GLU A 689 0.79 26.59 10.71
C GLU A 689 -0.19 26.65 9.53
N ILE A 690 -1.04 27.67 9.48
CA ILE A 690 -2.02 27.91 8.41
C ILE A 690 -1.93 29.33 7.87
N PRO A 691 -2.36 29.56 6.61
CA PRO A 691 -2.42 30.90 6.05
C PRO A 691 -3.51 31.75 6.74
N VAL A 692 -3.17 33.00 7.07
CA VAL A 692 -4.06 34.03 7.64
C VAL A 692 -4.20 35.17 6.65
N TRP A 693 -5.44 35.61 6.43
CA TRP A 693 -5.77 36.68 5.48
C TRP A 693 -5.76 38.08 6.11
N GLU A 694 -5.02 38.99 5.47
CA GLU A 694 -4.92 40.42 5.76
C GLU A 694 -5.67 41.21 4.66
N SER A 695 -6.91 41.62 4.97
CA SER A 695 -7.83 42.19 3.98
C SER A 695 -7.46 43.60 3.53
N ASP A 696 -6.71 44.36 4.34
CA ASP A 696 -6.21 45.71 4.04
C ASP A 696 -5.19 45.73 2.90
N LEU A 697 -4.40 44.65 2.75
CA LEU A 697 -3.40 44.50 1.70
C LEU A 697 -3.95 43.77 0.45
N CYS A 698 -5.07 43.06 0.58
CA CYS A 698 -5.56 42.16 -0.45
C CYS A 698 -6.00 42.89 -1.74
N ILE A 699 -5.47 42.42 -2.87
CA ILE A 699 -5.84 42.93 -4.21
C ILE A 699 -6.89 42.08 -4.94
N GLN A 700 -7.41 41.03 -4.30
CA GLN A 700 -8.48 40.17 -4.83
C GLN A 700 -8.15 39.54 -6.19
N CYS A 701 -7.01 38.85 -6.25
CA CYS A 701 -6.48 38.29 -7.51
C CYS A 701 -6.71 36.78 -7.71
N GLY A 702 -7.28 36.06 -6.73
CA GLY A 702 -7.51 34.61 -6.81
C GLY A 702 -6.28 33.72 -6.75
N LYS A 703 -5.05 34.25 -6.85
CA LYS A 703 -3.83 33.43 -6.96
C LYS A 703 -3.63 32.46 -5.79
N CYS A 704 -3.94 32.86 -4.57
CA CYS A 704 -3.80 32.01 -3.38
C CYS A 704 -4.73 30.78 -3.45
N ALA A 705 -5.96 30.94 -3.92
CA ALA A 705 -6.91 29.85 -4.14
C ALA A 705 -6.55 29.01 -5.39
N PHE A 706 -6.07 29.67 -6.45
CA PHE A 706 -5.67 29.03 -7.69
C PHE A 706 -4.54 28.02 -7.51
N VAL A 707 -3.47 28.40 -6.79
CA VAL A 707 -2.29 27.55 -6.58
C VAL A 707 -2.46 26.54 -5.46
N CYS A 708 -3.56 26.59 -4.71
CA CYS A 708 -3.77 25.70 -3.58
C CYS A 708 -3.95 24.25 -4.05
N PRO A 709 -3.07 23.31 -3.65
CA PRO A 709 -3.15 21.91 -4.10
C PRO A 709 -4.26 21.10 -3.43
N HIS A 710 -4.88 21.62 -2.38
CA HIS A 710 -5.89 20.89 -1.60
C HIS A 710 -7.25 21.58 -1.55
N ALA A 711 -7.43 22.70 -2.29
CA ALA A 711 -8.64 23.53 -2.24
C ALA A 711 -9.03 24.02 -0.83
N VAL A 712 -8.04 24.24 0.05
CA VAL A 712 -8.24 24.65 1.45
C VAL A 712 -8.31 26.15 1.65
N ILE A 713 -7.96 26.95 0.64
CA ILE A 713 -8.13 28.39 0.63
C ILE A 713 -9.00 28.74 -0.58
N ARG A 714 -10.13 29.38 -0.34
CA ARG A 714 -11.14 29.68 -1.36
C ARG A 714 -11.56 31.14 -1.28
N GLU A 715 -12.13 31.65 -2.36
CA GLU A 715 -12.72 33.00 -2.40
C GLU A 715 -14.19 32.94 -2.82
N LYS A 716 -14.98 33.90 -2.33
CA LYS A 716 -16.37 34.11 -2.75
C LYS A 716 -16.65 35.60 -2.93
N VAL A 717 -17.55 35.88 -3.86
CA VAL A 717 -18.16 37.20 -4.07
C VAL A 717 -19.68 37.04 -3.87
N TYR A 718 -20.27 37.86 -3.01
CA TYR A 718 -21.64 37.64 -2.54
C TYR A 718 -22.34 38.93 -2.10
N ASP A 719 -23.67 38.89 -2.00
CA ASP A 719 -24.50 40.02 -1.57
C ASP A 719 -24.19 40.42 -0.10
N PRO A 720 -24.01 41.71 0.23
CA PRO A 720 -23.79 42.16 1.60
C PRO A 720 -24.84 41.69 2.61
N ALA A 721 -26.09 41.44 2.20
CA ALA A 721 -27.17 40.96 3.06
C ALA A 721 -26.88 39.58 3.68
N LEU A 722 -26.02 38.78 3.04
CA LEU A 722 -25.63 37.46 3.53
C LEU A 722 -24.69 37.53 4.74
N LEU A 723 -24.15 38.71 5.09
CA LEU A 723 -23.29 38.91 6.27
C LEU A 723 -24.05 39.09 7.58
N LYS A 724 -25.39 39.10 7.56
CA LYS A 724 -26.20 39.37 8.75
C LYS A 724 -25.88 38.44 9.92
N ASP A 725 -25.64 37.16 9.63
CA ASP A 725 -25.37 36.11 10.61
C ASP A 725 -23.89 35.66 10.59
N ALA A 726 -22.99 36.48 10.05
CA ALA A 726 -21.57 36.18 10.00
C ALA A 726 -20.95 36.11 11.41
N PRO A 727 -20.05 35.14 11.68
CA PRO A 727 -19.26 35.13 12.90
C PRO A 727 -18.51 36.45 13.10
N SER A 728 -18.28 36.86 14.35
CA SER A 728 -17.62 38.13 14.66
C SER A 728 -16.18 38.22 14.13
N THR A 729 -15.53 37.08 13.91
CA THR A 729 -14.18 36.96 13.36
C THR A 729 -14.16 36.82 11.83
N PHE A 730 -15.33 36.72 11.18
CA PHE A 730 -15.44 36.55 9.74
C PHE A 730 -15.07 37.84 9.00
N LYS A 731 -13.95 37.81 8.27
CA LYS A 731 -13.45 38.97 7.54
C LYS A 731 -14.14 39.11 6.18
N SER A 732 -14.43 40.34 5.78
CA SER A 732 -14.90 40.69 4.44
C SER A 732 -14.38 42.06 4.00
N MET A 733 -14.39 42.32 2.70
CA MET A 733 -14.08 43.64 2.11
C MET A 733 -14.97 43.90 0.89
N ASP A 734 -15.01 45.14 0.39
CA ASP A 734 -15.76 45.45 -0.84
C ASP A 734 -15.15 44.75 -2.07
N ALA A 735 -15.99 44.09 -2.86
CA ALA A 735 -15.55 43.38 -4.05
C ALA A 735 -15.14 44.35 -5.18
N LYS A 736 -14.00 44.08 -5.80
CA LYS A 736 -13.44 44.80 -6.96
C LYS A 736 -13.65 43.98 -8.23
N PHE A 737 -14.89 43.56 -8.47
CA PHE A 737 -15.32 42.80 -9.67
C PHE A 737 -16.28 43.68 -10.46
N LYS A 738 -15.97 43.96 -11.73
CA LYS A 738 -16.77 44.89 -12.56
C LYS A 738 -18.13 44.30 -12.89
N GLU A 739 -18.17 42.98 -12.99
CA GLU A 739 -19.29 42.14 -13.34
C GLU A 739 -20.27 41.97 -12.15
N LEU A 740 -19.80 42.20 -10.92
CA LEU A 740 -20.55 41.99 -9.68
C LEU A 740 -20.47 43.25 -8.78
N PRO A 741 -21.00 44.41 -9.21
CA PRO A 741 -20.88 45.66 -8.44
C PRO A 741 -21.67 45.61 -7.12
N GLY A 742 -21.17 46.31 -6.10
CA GLY A 742 -21.87 46.44 -4.80
C GLY A 742 -21.83 45.19 -3.91
N THR A 743 -21.07 44.16 -4.29
CA THR A 743 -20.91 42.90 -3.55
C THR A 743 -19.74 42.92 -2.56
N LYS A 744 -19.68 41.93 -1.68
CA LYS A 744 -18.59 41.68 -0.73
C LYS A 744 -17.69 40.55 -1.21
N PHE A 745 -16.45 40.57 -0.77
CA PHE A 745 -15.41 39.58 -1.07
C PHE A 745 -14.77 39.06 0.21
N THR A 746 -14.57 37.74 0.26
CA THR A 746 -13.82 37.05 1.33
C THR A 746 -12.89 36.00 0.75
N ILE A 747 -11.69 35.90 1.33
CA ILE A 747 -10.84 34.70 1.25
C ILE A 747 -10.96 33.98 2.58
N GLN A 748 -11.31 32.70 2.55
CA GLN A 748 -11.44 31.87 3.76
C GLN A 748 -10.58 30.61 3.64
N VAL A 749 -10.05 30.16 4.78
CA VAL A 749 -9.17 28.99 4.89
C VAL A 749 -9.87 27.91 5.70
N SER A 750 -9.77 26.65 5.26
CA SER A 750 -10.12 25.46 6.03
C SER A 750 -8.93 25.08 6.91
N PRO A 751 -8.96 25.34 8.23
CA PRO A 751 -7.81 25.09 9.08
C PRO A 751 -7.47 23.60 9.19
N GLU A 752 -8.49 22.75 9.28
CA GLU A 752 -8.36 21.31 9.53
C GLU A 752 -7.98 20.49 8.29
N ASP A 753 -8.17 21.05 7.09
CA ASP A 753 -7.79 20.39 5.84
C ASP A 753 -6.45 20.90 5.30
N CYS A 754 -5.94 22.02 5.82
CA CYS A 754 -4.70 22.62 5.38
C CYS A 754 -3.50 21.70 5.69
N THR A 755 -2.57 21.64 4.73
CA THR A 755 -1.32 20.86 4.83
C THR A 755 -0.09 21.73 5.15
N GLY A 756 -0.26 23.05 5.29
CA GLY A 756 0.83 23.96 5.68
C GLY A 756 1.90 24.22 4.60
N CYS A 757 1.64 23.88 3.33
CA CYS A 757 2.65 23.95 2.25
C CYS A 757 3.15 25.36 1.87
N SER A 758 2.53 26.43 2.41
CA SER A 758 2.90 27.84 2.18
C SER A 758 2.83 28.40 0.75
N LEU A 759 2.47 27.60 -0.27
CA LEU A 759 2.40 28.05 -1.67
C LEU A 759 1.50 29.28 -1.89
N CYS A 760 0.40 29.39 -1.13
CA CYS A 760 -0.49 30.56 -1.19
C CYS A 760 0.17 31.85 -0.68
N VAL A 761 1.06 31.75 0.31
CA VAL A 761 1.86 32.86 0.86
C VAL A 761 2.98 33.23 -0.10
N GLU A 762 3.67 32.24 -0.65
CA GLU A 762 4.76 32.45 -1.62
C GLU A 762 4.26 33.19 -2.86
N ASN A 763 3.14 32.74 -3.42
CA ASN A 763 2.54 33.28 -4.63
C ASN A 763 1.70 34.55 -4.42
N CYS A 764 1.54 35.02 -3.18
CA CYS A 764 0.81 36.25 -2.91
C CYS A 764 1.60 37.47 -3.43
N PRO A 765 1.06 38.21 -4.45
CA PRO A 765 1.77 39.34 -5.02
C PRO A 765 1.61 40.63 -4.19
N ALA A 766 0.64 40.66 -3.27
CA ALA A 766 0.32 41.82 -2.45
C ALA A 766 1.22 41.85 -1.21
N LYS A 767 2.04 42.91 -1.11
CA LYS A 767 2.99 43.14 -0.02
C LYS A 767 2.76 44.52 0.57
N ASP A 768 2.97 44.65 1.88
CA ASP A 768 3.03 45.94 2.54
C ASP A 768 4.21 46.75 2.00
N LYS A 769 3.99 48.05 1.73
CA LYS A 769 5.00 48.94 1.16
C LYS A 769 6.15 49.23 2.14
N ASN A 770 5.85 49.22 3.43
CA ASN A 770 6.80 49.54 4.49
C ASN A 770 7.47 48.29 5.06
N ASN A 771 6.82 47.13 4.98
CA ASN A 771 7.37 45.84 5.39
C ASN A 771 7.11 44.73 4.34
N PRO A 772 8.03 44.50 3.38
CA PRO A 772 7.84 43.49 2.34
C PRO A 772 7.67 42.04 2.83
N LEU A 773 7.97 41.75 4.11
CA LEU A 773 7.71 40.45 4.73
C LEU A 773 6.24 40.27 5.12
N ARG A 774 5.50 41.37 5.35
CA ARG A 774 4.04 41.35 5.58
C ARG A 774 3.31 41.32 4.25
N LYS A 775 2.63 40.20 3.96
CA LYS A 775 1.84 40.01 2.74
C LYS A 775 0.34 40.02 3.05
N ALA A 776 -0.50 39.96 2.01
CA ALA A 776 -1.94 39.79 2.20
C ALA A 776 -2.34 38.40 2.72
N ILE A 777 -1.45 37.40 2.62
CA ILE A 777 -1.60 36.06 3.20
C ILE A 777 -0.28 35.72 3.89
N ASN A 778 -0.29 35.33 5.16
CA ASN A 778 0.90 34.98 5.95
C ASN A 778 0.69 33.67 6.72
N MET A 779 1.74 32.92 7.02
CA MET A 779 1.62 31.74 7.89
C MET A 779 1.53 32.16 9.36
N ALA A 780 0.71 31.47 10.15
CA ALA A 780 0.64 31.61 11.60
C ALA A 780 0.35 30.26 12.27
N PRO A 781 0.71 30.08 13.56
CA PRO A 781 0.40 28.87 14.32
C PRO A 781 -1.09 28.51 14.27
N GLN A 782 -1.40 27.24 13.97
CA GLN A 782 -2.77 26.79 13.75
C GLN A 782 -3.61 26.75 15.03
N ILE A 783 -3.05 26.22 16.13
CA ILE A 783 -3.81 25.87 17.35
C ILE A 783 -4.67 27.04 17.88
N PRO A 784 -4.15 28.28 18.02
CA PRO A 784 -4.95 29.40 18.52
C PRO A 784 -6.07 29.84 17.56
N LEU A 785 -5.96 29.51 16.27
CA LEU A 785 -6.86 29.97 15.21
C LEU A 785 -7.91 28.92 14.81
N ARG A 786 -7.63 27.63 15.06
CA ARG A 786 -8.39 26.49 14.55
C ARG A 786 -9.90 26.63 14.79
N GLU A 787 -10.32 26.85 16.02
CA GLU A 787 -11.74 26.88 16.37
C GLU A 787 -12.50 28.05 15.72
N GLU A 788 -11.90 29.24 15.70
CA GLU A 788 -12.51 30.42 15.09
C GLU A 788 -12.57 30.27 13.57
N GLU A 789 -11.49 29.81 12.94
CA GLU A 789 -11.43 29.64 11.49
C GLU A 789 -12.27 28.46 10.98
N SER A 790 -12.49 27.41 11.78
CA SER A 790 -13.44 26.34 11.43
C SER A 790 -14.88 26.88 11.36
N LYS A 791 -15.30 27.72 12.31
CA LYS A 791 -16.62 28.38 12.27
C LYS A 791 -16.74 29.34 11.08
N ASN A 792 -15.68 30.10 10.80
CA ASN A 792 -15.63 30.97 9.63
C ASN A 792 -15.71 30.18 8.32
N TRP A 793 -15.06 29.02 8.26
CA TRP A 793 -15.10 28.11 7.11
C TRP A 793 -16.51 27.53 6.89
N GLU A 794 -17.17 27.07 7.94
CA GLU A 794 -18.56 26.59 7.88
C GLU A 794 -19.51 27.68 7.38
N PHE A 795 -19.41 28.89 7.95
CA PHE A 795 -20.17 30.04 7.47
C PHE A 795 -19.86 30.37 6.01
N PHE A 796 -18.58 30.38 5.61
CA PHE A 796 -18.17 30.59 4.24
C PHE A 796 -18.79 29.56 3.28
N LEU A 797 -18.85 28.28 3.67
CA LEU A 797 -19.48 27.23 2.85
C LEU A 797 -20.98 27.47 2.66
N SER A 798 -21.68 28.01 3.67
CA SER A 798 -23.11 28.34 3.59
C SER A 798 -23.47 29.45 2.59
N ILE A 799 -22.51 30.33 2.26
CA ILE A 799 -22.71 31.40 1.28
C ILE A 799 -22.82 30.79 -0.13
N PRO A 800 -23.87 31.08 -0.92
CA PRO A 800 -23.96 30.54 -2.27
C PRO A 800 -22.84 31.06 -3.19
N ALA A 801 -22.44 30.24 -4.16
CA ALA A 801 -21.55 30.70 -5.24
C ALA A 801 -22.25 31.79 -6.07
N PRO A 802 -21.49 32.76 -6.63
CA PRO A 802 -22.07 33.77 -7.52
C PRO A 802 -22.68 33.12 -8.76
N ASP A 803 -23.72 33.75 -9.30
CA ASP A 803 -24.41 33.27 -10.51
C ASP A 803 -23.40 33.12 -11.67
N PRO A 804 -23.21 31.90 -12.21
CA PRO A 804 -22.24 31.63 -13.27
C PRO A 804 -22.59 32.29 -14.61
N ASP A 805 -23.77 32.88 -14.78
CA ASP A 805 -24.13 33.67 -15.97
C ASP A 805 -23.59 35.11 -15.92
N LEU A 806 -23.18 35.59 -14.73
CA LEU A 806 -22.72 36.97 -14.54
C LEU A 806 -21.22 37.17 -14.87
N TYR A 807 -20.45 36.11 -15.01
CA TYR A 807 -19.00 36.20 -15.25
C TYR A 807 -18.50 35.09 -16.19
N GLN A 808 -17.31 35.29 -16.74
CA GLN A 808 -16.62 34.31 -17.57
C GLN A 808 -15.38 33.78 -16.84
N PRO A 809 -15.18 32.46 -16.72
CA PRO A 809 -14.07 31.86 -15.98
C PRO A 809 -12.78 31.77 -16.80
N THR A 810 -12.51 32.76 -17.65
CA THR A 810 -11.33 32.80 -18.55
C THR A 810 -10.10 33.43 -17.92
N SER A 811 -10.22 34.01 -16.72
CA SER A 811 -9.11 34.58 -15.95
C SER A 811 -8.87 33.79 -14.67
N VAL A 812 -7.65 33.88 -14.11
CA VAL A 812 -7.32 33.29 -12.79
C VAL A 812 -8.30 33.77 -11.73
N LYS A 813 -8.60 35.08 -11.71
CA LYS A 813 -9.51 35.68 -10.74
C LYS A 813 -10.92 35.10 -10.84
N ASN A 814 -11.49 35.01 -12.04
CA ASN A 814 -12.88 34.57 -12.20
C ASN A 814 -13.04 33.06 -12.10
N SER A 815 -12.04 32.26 -12.49
CA SER A 815 -12.13 30.80 -12.36
C SER A 815 -12.20 30.35 -10.90
N GLN A 816 -11.65 31.14 -9.96
CA GLN A 816 -11.70 30.84 -8.53
C GLN A 816 -13.01 31.19 -7.84
N LEU A 817 -13.97 31.81 -8.57
CA LEU A 817 -15.35 31.96 -8.10
C LEU A 817 -16.17 30.66 -8.23
N ILE A 818 -15.69 29.71 -9.04
CA ILE A 818 -16.36 28.42 -9.23
C ILE A 818 -15.92 27.47 -8.13
N GLU A 819 -16.89 26.74 -7.57
CA GLU A 819 -16.66 25.70 -6.57
C GLU A 819 -15.70 24.62 -7.12
N PRO A 820 -14.61 24.31 -6.42
CA PRO A 820 -13.73 23.22 -6.80
C PRO A 820 -14.38 21.87 -6.48
N LEU A 821 -14.43 20.98 -7.48
CA LEU A 821 -14.97 19.62 -7.33
C LEU A 821 -13.87 18.56 -7.15
N PHE A 822 -12.67 19.00 -6.81
CA PHE A 822 -11.56 18.17 -6.37
C PHE A 822 -10.93 18.84 -5.15
N GLU A 823 -11.15 18.28 -3.96
CA GLU A 823 -10.83 18.93 -2.68
C GLU A 823 -10.26 17.96 -1.65
N PHE A 824 -9.34 18.47 -0.82
CA PHE A 824 -8.79 17.79 0.36
C PHE A 824 -8.17 16.40 0.07
N SER A 825 -7.57 16.23 -1.11
CA SER A 825 -6.98 14.97 -1.52
C SER A 825 -5.82 14.51 -0.61
N GLY A 826 -5.50 13.22 -0.65
CA GLY A 826 -4.35 12.63 0.05
C GLY A 826 -2.98 12.98 -0.54
N ALA A 827 -2.90 13.96 -1.44
CA ALA A 827 -1.67 14.35 -2.12
C ALA A 827 -0.65 15.02 -1.18
N CYS A 828 0.60 15.09 -1.63
CA CYS A 828 1.69 15.76 -0.93
C CYS A 828 1.38 17.22 -0.58
N ALA A 829 1.86 17.71 0.57
CA ALA A 829 1.89 19.14 0.86
C ALA A 829 2.68 19.86 -0.27
N GLY A 830 2.02 20.74 -1.01
CA GLY A 830 2.62 21.43 -2.15
C GLY A 830 2.66 20.61 -3.46
N CYS A 831 1.79 19.60 -3.61
CA CYS A 831 1.73 18.79 -4.83
C CYS A 831 1.57 19.64 -6.10
N GLY A 832 2.38 19.36 -7.12
CA GLY A 832 2.37 20.07 -8.40
C GLY A 832 1.27 19.64 -9.37
N GLU A 833 0.61 18.49 -9.13
CA GLU A 833 -0.40 17.94 -10.05
C GLU A 833 -1.82 18.46 -9.72
N THR A 834 -2.19 18.46 -8.44
CA THR A 834 -3.57 18.70 -8.00
C THR A 834 -4.14 20.09 -8.29
N PRO A 835 -3.36 21.21 -8.35
CA PRO A 835 -3.90 22.49 -8.80
C PRO A 835 -4.49 22.44 -10.22
N TYR A 836 -3.91 21.64 -11.12
CA TYR A 836 -4.43 21.45 -12.48
C TYR A 836 -5.74 20.66 -12.48
N ILE A 837 -5.80 19.57 -11.71
CA ILE A 837 -7.02 18.75 -11.57
C ILE A 837 -8.15 19.55 -10.92
N LYS A 838 -7.85 20.32 -9.88
CA LYS A 838 -8.78 21.27 -9.25
C LYS A 838 -9.32 22.27 -10.25
N LEU A 839 -8.46 22.86 -11.09
CA LEU A 839 -8.92 23.81 -12.11
C LEU A 839 -9.79 23.13 -13.16
N ALA A 840 -9.42 21.93 -13.62
CA ALA A 840 -10.24 21.15 -14.56
C ALA A 840 -11.62 20.83 -13.97
N SER A 841 -11.69 20.46 -12.69
CA SER A 841 -12.96 20.18 -12.00
C SER A 841 -13.81 21.44 -11.81
N GLN A 842 -13.21 22.62 -11.63
CA GLN A 842 -13.92 23.91 -11.64
C GLN A 842 -14.53 24.22 -13.01
N LEU A 843 -13.83 23.91 -14.11
CA LEU A 843 -14.27 24.29 -15.45
C LEU A 843 -15.26 23.30 -16.08
N PHE A 844 -15.12 22.00 -15.79
CA PHE A 844 -15.86 20.94 -16.47
C PHE A 844 -16.51 19.93 -15.53
N GLY A 845 -16.31 20.04 -14.22
CA GLY A 845 -16.61 18.97 -13.27
C GLY A 845 -18.07 18.57 -13.17
N ASP A 846 -19.02 19.42 -13.55
CA ASP A 846 -20.45 19.09 -13.55
C ASP A 846 -20.88 18.19 -14.74
N HIS A 847 -19.99 17.91 -15.69
CA HIS A 847 -20.20 17.02 -16.83
C HIS A 847 -18.94 16.24 -17.24
N MET A 848 -18.01 16.06 -16.30
CA MET A 848 -16.72 15.38 -16.51
C MET A 848 -16.83 13.88 -16.20
N ILE A 849 -16.23 13.05 -17.07
CA ILE A 849 -15.99 11.62 -16.83
C ILE A 849 -14.49 11.38 -16.95
N ILE A 850 -13.89 10.72 -15.97
CA ILE A 850 -12.44 10.58 -15.82
C ILE A 850 -12.05 9.10 -15.94
N ALA A 851 -11.22 8.81 -16.95
CA ALA A 851 -10.38 7.62 -16.99
C ALA A 851 -9.01 8.00 -16.41
N ASN A 852 -8.63 7.39 -15.29
CA ASN A 852 -7.41 7.71 -14.58
C ASN A 852 -6.41 6.54 -14.60
N ALA A 853 -5.21 6.76 -15.12
CA ALA A 853 -4.13 5.77 -15.10
C ALA A 853 -3.65 5.54 -13.67
N THR A 854 -3.15 4.35 -13.39
CA THR A 854 -2.51 4.08 -12.09
C THR A 854 -1.27 4.96 -11.92
N GLY A 855 -1.15 5.64 -10.78
CA GLY A 855 -0.04 6.56 -10.51
C GLY A 855 -0.36 7.52 -9.37
N CYS A 856 0.39 8.62 -9.22
CA CYS A 856 0.08 9.66 -8.23
C CYS A 856 -1.41 10.05 -8.25
N THR A 857 -1.92 10.32 -9.45
CA THR A 857 -3.28 10.79 -9.74
C THR A 857 -4.35 9.82 -9.24
N SER A 858 -4.17 8.50 -9.41
CA SER A 858 -5.12 7.52 -8.89
C SER A 858 -5.00 7.32 -7.39
N ILE A 859 -3.79 7.41 -6.82
CA ILE A 859 -3.58 7.26 -5.38
C ILE A 859 -4.26 8.39 -4.61
N TYR A 860 -3.99 9.66 -4.91
CA TYR A 860 -4.69 10.73 -4.19
C TYR A 860 -6.14 10.95 -4.70
N GLY A 861 -6.50 10.39 -5.86
CA GLY A 861 -7.80 10.53 -6.49
C GLY A 861 -8.82 9.45 -6.10
N GLY A 862 -8.38 8.26 -5.67
CA GLY A 862 -9.28 7.13 -5.44
C GLY A 862 -8.81 6.13 -4.38
N ASN A 863 -7.87 6.50 -3.52
CA ASN A 863 -7.43 5.64 -2.43
C ASN A 863 -8.35 5.75 -1.21
N LEU A 864 -8.98 4.64 -0.85
CA LEU A 864 -9.83 4.53 0.33
C LEU A 864 -9.06 4.86 1.62
N PRO A 865 -9.73 5.40 2.66
CA PRO A 865 -11.19 5.46 2.82
C PRO A 865 -11.89 6.66 2.19
N THR A 866 -11.20 7.70 1.72
CA THR A 866 -11.83 8.96 1.30
C THR A 866 -11.51 9.35 -0.14
N THR A 867 -12.48 9.94 -0.84
CA THR A 867 -12.38 10.36 -2.24
C THR A 867 -12.55 11.88 -2.38
N PRO A 868 -11.67 12.57 -3.13
CA PRO A 868 -11.66 14.03 -3.23
C PRO A 868 -12.67 14.62 -4.23
N TRP A 869 -13.37 13.78 -4.98
CA TRP A 869 -14.26 14.19 -6.07
C TRP A 869 -15.61 14.68 -5.54
N ALA A 870 -15.76 15.98 -5.31
CA ALA A 870 -16.98 16.53 -4.71
C ALA A 870 -18.16 16.62 -5.70
N ILE A 871 -19.35 16.83 -5.14
CA ILE A 871 -20.57 17.19 -5.88
C ILE A 871 -20.92 18.64 -5.58
N ASN A 872 -21.41 19.35 -6.59
CA ASN A 872 -21.94 20.70 -6.41
C ASN A 872 -23.33 20.68 -5.75
N ASN A 873 -23.90 21.87 -5.51
CA ASN A 873 -25.24 22.04 -4.94
C ASN A 873 -26.40 21.47 -5.78
N GLN A 874 -26.16 21.07 -7.03
CA GLN A 874 -27.13 20.39 -7.90
C GLN A 874 -26.98 18.86 -7.88
N GLY A 875 -26.09 18.33 -7.04
CA GLY A 875 -25.79 16.90 -6.97
C GLY A 875 -24.95 16.37 -8.12
N ARG A 876 -24.25 17.26 -8.85
CA ARG A 876 -23.44 16.90 -10.04
C ARG A 876 -21.96 17.01 -9.71
N GLY A 877 -21.15 16.07 -10.21
CA GLY A 877 -19.71 16.08 -10.03
C GLY A 877 -19.00 15.13 -10.98
N PRO A 878 -17.66 15.08 -10.95
CA PRO A 878 -16.89 14.18 -11.81
C PRO A 878 -17.20 12.71 -11.51
N ALA A 879 -17.46 11.92 -12.56
CA ALA A 879 -17.46 10.47 -12.47
C ALA A 879 -16.03 9.96 -12.71
N TRP A 880 -15.49 9.15 -11.82
CA TRP A 880 -14.08 8.76 -11.85
C TRP A 880 -13.92 7.24 -11.82
N ALA A 881 -12.97 6.72 -12.61
CA ALA A 881 -12.56 5.32 -12.57
C ALA A 881 -11.07 5.16 -12.89
N ASN A 882 -10.45 4.16 -12.28
CA ASN A 882 -9.11 3.67 -12.61
C ASN A 882 -9.21 2.22 -13.08
N SER A 883 -8.73 1.95 -14.30
CA SER A 883 -8.63 0.59 -14.83
C SER A 883 -7.27 -0.01 -14.45
N LEU A 884 -6.26 0.13 -15.30
CA LEU A 884 -4.89 -0.30 -15.04
C LEU A 884 -3.90 0.83 -15.30
N PHE A 885 -2.61 0.50 -15.26
CA PHE A 885 -1.57 1.47 -15.58
C PHE A 885 -1.43 1.63 -17.09
N GLU A 886 -1.44 0.50 -17.81
CA GLU A 886 -1.07 0.37 -19.21
C GLU A 886 -2.21 0.61 -20.22
N ASP A 887 -3.47 0.72 -19.78
CA ASP A 887 -4.66 0.73 -20.66
C ASP A 887 -5.51 2.01 -20.59
N ASN A 888 -5.05 3.04 -19.88
CA ASN A 888 -5.93 4.17 -19.52
C ASN A 888 -6.42 4.98 -20.74
N ALA A 889 -5.65 5.02 -21.83
CA ALA A 889 -6.07 5.70 -23.06
C ALA A 889 -7.23 4.95 -23.72
N GLU A 890 -7.11 3.63 -23.82
CA GLU A 890 -8.08 2.70 -24.36
C GLU A 890 -9.33 2.67 -23.48
N PHE A 891 -9.16 2.73 -22.15
CA PHE A 891 -10.25 2.81 -21.20
C PHE A 891 -11.08 4.10 -21.39
N GLY A 892 -10.42 5.24 -21.50
CA GLY A 892 -11.06 6.51 -21.84
C GLY A 892 -11.71 6.54 -23.23
N LEU A 893 -11.08 5.89 -24.22
CA LEU A 893 -11.69 5.70 -25.55
C LEU A 893 -13.00 4.90 -25.45
N GLY A 894 -13.03 3.83 -24.65
CA GLY A 894 -14.25 3.05 -24.39
C GLY A 894 -15.39 3.90 -23.80
N MET A 895 -15.07 4.83 -22.89
CA MET A 895 -16.04 5.79 -22.37
C MET A 895 -16.57 6.73 -23.47
N ARG A 896 -15.69 7.25 -24.34
CA ARG A 896 -16.08 8.13 -25.46
C ARG A 896 -16.99 7.41 -26.46
N LEU A 897 -16.63 6.19 -26.86
CA LEU A 897 -17.42 5.38 -27.79
C LEU A 897 -18.85 5.16 -27.26
N THR A 898 -18.99 4.86 -25.97
CA THR A 898 -20.30 4.67 -25.34
C THR A 898 -21.13 5.95 -25.36
N LEU A 899 -20.53 7.10 -25.03
CA LEU A 899 -21.22 8.39 -25.03
C LEU A 899 -21.65 8.83 -26.43
N ASP A 900 -20.80 8.62 -27.45
CA ASP A 900 -21.15 8.87 -28.85
C ASP A 900 -22.35 8.04 -29.25
N LYS A 901 -22.31 6.72 -29.00
CA LYS A 901 -23.36 5.82 -29.46
C LYS A 901 -24.68 6.03 -28.73
N GLN A 902 -24.64 6.29 -27.42
CA GLN A 902 -25.85 6.63 -26.67
C GLN A 902 -26.45 7.96 -27.11
N ASN A 903 -25.62 8.95 -27.45
CA ASN A 903 -26.10 10.22 -27.99
C ASN A 903 -26.76 10.02 -29.36
N GLU A 904 -26.11 9.32 -30.29
CA GLU A 904 -26.68 8.96 -31.60
C GLU A 904 -28.02 8.23 -31.44
N PHE A 905 -28.06 7.20 -30.59
CA PHE A 905 -29.27 6.44 -30.32
C PHE A 905 -30.39 7.31 -29.73
N ALA A 906 -30.06 8.20 -28.79
CA ALA A 906 -31.03 9.13 -28.23
C ALA A 906 -31.59 10.08 -29.29
N GLN A 907 -30.77 10.56 -30.24
CA GLN A 907 -31.21 11.42 -31.34
C GLN A 907 -32.14 10.68 -32.33
N GLU A 908 -31.82 9.45 -32.70
CA GLU A 908 -32.66 8.61 -33.56
C GLU A 908 -34.03 8.36 -32.94
N MET A 909 -34.04 7.98 -31.66
CA MET A 909 -35.28 7.75 -30.90
C MET A 909 -36.09 9.03 -30.73
N LEU A 910 -35.43 10.15 -30.45
CA LEU A 910 -36.08 11.45 -30.31
C LEU A 910 -36.76 11.86 -31.63
N THR A 911 -36.08 11.66 -32.76
CA THR A 911 -36.61 11.92 -34.10
C THR A 911 -37.80 11.02 -34.42
N ALA A 912 -37.69 9.72 -34.12
CA ALA A 912 -38.78 8.76 -34.33
C ALA A 912 -40.03 9.08 -33.49
N MET A 913 -39.87 9.75 -32.35
CA MET A 913 -40.95 10.18 -31.46
C MET A 913 -41.45 11.61 -31.74
N GLY A 914 -41.02 12.26 -32.84
CA GLY A 914 -41.39 13.64 -33.19
C GLY A 914 -42.89 13.91 -33.18
N ALA A 915 -43.70 13.01 -33.74
CA ALA A 915 -45.16 13.13 -33.77
C ALA A 915 -45.82 13.20 -32.37
N GLU A 916 -45.19 12.59 -31.36
CA GLU A 916 -45.69 12.58 -29.97
C GLU A 916 -45.11 13.75 -29.16
N LEU A 917 -43.83 14.06 -29.34
CA LEU A 917 -43.10 15.04 -28.53
C LEU A 917 -43.21 16.48 -29.06
N GLY A 918 -43.54 16.61 -30.35
CA GLY A 918 -43.58 17.84 -31.13
C GLY A 918 -42.26 18.12 -31.85
N ASP A 919 -42.29 18.22 -33.18
CA ASP A 919 -41.10 18.40 -34.02
C ASP A 919 -40.27 19.64 -33.66
N SER A 920 -40.91 20.74 -33.25
CA SER A 920 -40.20 21.94 -32.78
C SER A 920 -39.38 21.67 -31.53
N PHE A 921 -39.93 20.93 -30.56
CA PHE A 921 -39.25 20.59 -29.31
C PHE A 921 -38.10 19.61 -29.55
N VAL A 922 -38.29 18.66 -30.47
CA VAL A 922 -37.21 17.76 -30.92
C VAL A 922 -36.09 18.56 -31.58
N ALA A 923 -36.42 19.48 -32.50
CA ALA A 923 -35.42 20.31 -33.19
C ALA A 923 -34.65 21.21 -32.22
N GLU A 924 -35.28 21.75 -31.18
CA GLU A 924 -34.61 22.54 -30.13
C GLU A 924 -33.56 21.73 -29.38
N ILE A 925 -33.84 20.46 -29.08
CA ILE A 925 -32.90 19.57 -28.38
C ILE A 925 -31.74 19.17 -29.30
N LEU A 926 -32.05 18.81 -30.55
CA LEU A 926 -31.05 18.32 -31.51
C LEU A 926 -30.07 19.42 -31.95
N ASN A 927 -30.53 20.66 -32.07
CA ASN A 927 -29.74 21.79 -32.57
C ASN A 927 -29.19 22.70 -31.45
N ALA A 928 -29.29 22.29 -30.19
CA ALA A 928 -28.81 23.09 -29.07
C ALA A 928 -27.28 23.31 -29.10
N ASP A 929 -26.84 24.56 -29.03
CA ASP A 929 -25.43 24.89 -28.86
C ASP A 929 -24.98 24.60 -27.42
N GLN A 930 -24.02 23.68 -27.29
CA GLN A 930 -23.42 23.25 -26.02
C GLN A 930 -21.93 23.59 -25.94
N SER A 931 -21.47 24.60 -26.70
CA SER A 931 -20.07 25.07 -26.69
C SER A 931 -19.70 25.86 -25.42
N THR A 932 -20.69 26.33 -24.66
CA THR A 932 -20.51 27.10 -23.43
C THR A 932 -21.20 26.43 -22.24
N GLY A 933 -20.77 26.78 -21.01
CA GLY A 933 -21.43 26.29 -19.79
C GLY A 933 -22.91 26.68 -19.70
N LYS A 934 -23.29 27.86 -20.21
CA LYS A 934 -24.69 28.29 -20.32
C LYS A 934 -25.48 27.38 -21.27
N GLY A 935 -24.94 27.11 -22.46
CA GLY A 935 -25.58 26.20 -23.43
C GLY A 935 -25.81 24.79 -22.88
N ILE A 936 -24.84 24.25 -22.11
CA ILE A 936 -25.00 22.97 -21.40
C ILE A 936 -26.12 23.04 -20.36
N ARG A 937 -26.19 24.12 -19.55
CA ARG A 937 -27.27 24.30 -18.57
C ARG A 937 -28.66 24.35 -19.22
N GLU A 938 -28.79 25.12 -20.30
CA GLU A 938 -30.05 25.18 -21.06
C GLU A 938 -30.43 23.82 -21.66
N GLN A 939 -29.45 23.08 -22.20
CA GLN A 939 -29.71 21.74 -22.72
C GLN A 939 -30.21 20.78 -21.63
N ARG A 940 -29.65 20.87 -20.41
CA ARG A 940 -30.16 20.08 -19.28
C ARG A 940 -31.63 20.39 -18.99
N THR A 941 -32.03 21.65 -19.00
CA THR A 941 -33.45 22.03 -18.83
C THR A 941 -34.32 21.41 -19.93
N ARG A 942 -33.86 21.40 -21.19
CA ARG A 942 -34.57 20.73 -22.29
C ARG A 942 -34.68 19.21 -22.09
N VAL A 943 -33.61 18.56 -21.64
CA VAL A 943 -33.57 17.11 -21.37
C VAL A 943 -34.42 16.72 -20.15
N GLU A 944 -34.46 17.55 -19.09
CA GLU A 944 -35.38 17.36 -17.96
C GLU A 944 -36.85 17.46 -18.41
N ALA A 945 -37.17 18.45 -19.24
CA ALA A 945 -38.50 18.57 -19.85
C ALA A 945 -38.84 17.38 -20.77
N LEU A 946 -37.85 16.85 -21.51
CA LEU A 946 -38.00 15.64 -22.32
C LEU A 946 -38.34 14.43 -21.45
N LYS A 947 -37.56 14.17 -20.39
CA LYS A 947 -37.81 13.07 -19.45
C LYS A 947 -39.22 13.15 -18.85
N ALA A 948 -39.64 14.34 -18.40
CA ALA A 948 -40.98 14.55 -17.85
C ALA A 948 -42.12 14.29 -18.87
N LYS A 949 -41.90 14.54 -20.17
CA LYS A 949 -42.84 14.16 -21.24
C LYS A 949 -42.85 12.65 -21.46
N LEU A 950 -41.68 12.03 -21.53
CA LEU A 950 -41.53 10.59 -21.77
C LEU A 950 -42.09 9.72 -20.65
N GLU A 951 -42.01 10.15 -19.39
CA GLU A 951 -42.61 9.45 -18.25
C GLU A 951 -44.13 9.32 -18.37
N LYS A 952 -44.78 10.24 -19.08
CA LYS A 952 -46.23 10.25 -19.34
C LYS A 952 -46.59 9.51 -20.63
N SER A 953 -45.61 9.14 -21.45
CA SER A 953 -45.81 8.45 -22.71
C SER A 953 -46.22 6.99 -22.48
N LYS A 954 -47.12 6.50 -23.33
CA LYS A 954 -47.47 5.07 -23.39
C LYS A 954 -46.63 4.31 -24.43
N ASN A 955 -45.75 5.00 -25.15
CA ASN A 955 -44.91 4.43 -26.18
C ASN A 955 -43.83 3.55 -25.53
N LYS A 956 -43.66 2.32 -26.02
CA LYS A 956 -42.64 1.39 -25.50
C LYS A 956 -41.22 1.97 -25.66
N SER A 957 -41.00 2.78 -26.69
CA SER A 957 -39.73 3.47 -26.95
C SER A 957 -39.40 4.54 -25.90
N ALA A 958 -40.40 5.08 -25.19
CA ALA A 958 -40.17 6.16 -24.22
C ALA A 958 -39.25 5.72 -23.07
N LYS A 959 -39.43 4.49 -22.56
CA LYS A 959 -38.56 3.94 -21.49
C LYS A 959 -37.11 3.82 -21.92
N MET A 960 -36.89 3.43 -23.18
CA MET A 960 -35.55 3.27 -23.74
C MET A 960 -34.92 4.63 -24.06
N LEU A 961 -35.69 5.61 -24.53
CA LEU A 961 -35.18 6.98 -24.69
C LEU A 961 -34.82 7.60 -23.33
N ILE A 962 -35.61 7.37 -22.27
CA ILE A 962 -35.29 7.86 -20.91
C ILE A 962 -33.92 7.33 -20.44
N SER A 963 -33.60 6.06 -20.68
CA SER A 963 -32.34 5.47 -20.20
C SER A 963 -31.09 6.03 -20.88
N VAL A 964 -31.21 6.68 -22.04
CA VAL A 964 -30.08 7.31 -22.76
C VAL A 964 -30.22 8.83 -22.92
N ALA A 965 -31.31 9.43 -22.43
CA ALA A 965 -31.59 10.87 -22.62
C ALA A 965 -30.48 11.78 -22.07
N ASP A 966 -29.78 11.37 -21.01
CA ASP A 966 -28.67 12.15 -20.44
C ASP A 966 -27.47 12.27 -21.38
N ALA A 967 -27.34 11.38 -22.38
CA ALA A 967 -26.31 11.47 -23.41
C ALA A 967 -26.54 12.66 -24.36
N LEU A 968 -27.75 13.22 -24.44
CA LEU A 968 -28.06 14.44 -25.21
C LEU A 968 -27.38 15.69 -24.63
N VAL A 969 -27.00 15.64 -23.35
CA VAL A 969 -26.17 16.66 -22.70
C VAL A 969 -24.70 16.28 -22.90
N LYS A 970 -23.93 17.16 -23.53
CA LYS A 970 -22.50 16.96 -23.82
C LYS A 970 -21.73 16.64 -22.54
N LYS A 971 -20.94 15.56 -22.59
CA LYS A 971 -20.01 15.14 -21.53
C LYS A 971 -18.57 15.41 -21.97
N SER A 972 -17.70 15.68 -21.00
CA SER A 972 -16.27 15.90 -21.19
C SER A 972 -15.51 14.67 -20.69
N VAL A 973 -14.93 13.88 -21.59
CA VAL A 973 -14.09 12.72 -21.23
C VAL A 973 -12.67 13.22 -21.00
N TRP A 974 -12.12 12.95 -19.82
CA TRP A 974 -10.77 13.29 -19.43
C TRP A 974 -9.97 12.01 -19.20
N ILE A 975 -8.82 11.92 -19.86
CA ILE A 975 -7.87 10.83 -19.66
C ILE A 975 -6.70 11.41 -18.87
N MET A 976 -6.63 11.07 -17.59
CA MET A 976 -5.64 11.62 -16.65
C MET A 976 -4.58 10.57 -16.32
N GLY A 977 -3.31 10.98 -16.35
CA GLY A 977 -2.20 10.12 -15.95
C GLY A 977 -0.91 10.93 -15.84
N GLY A 978 0.09 10.35 -15.19
CA GLY A 978 1.43 10.92 -15.09
C GLY A 978 2.25 10.68 -16.36
N ASP A 979 3.45 11.21 -16.39
CA ASP A 979 4.42 11.05 -17.48
C ASP A 979 4.89 9.61 -17.68
N GLY A 980 4.97 8.79 -16.63
CA GLY A 980 5.34 7.38 -16.78
C GLY A 980 4.30 6.52 -17.53
N TRP A 981 3.04 6.97 -17.58
CA TRP A 981 1.98 6.29 -18.35
C TRP A 981 1.92 6.78 -19.81
N ALA A 982 2.08 8.09 -20.02
CA ALA A 982 1.88 8.75 -21.31
C ALA A 982 3.09 8.58 -22.24
#